data_AF-A0A142YNX9-F1
#
_entry.id   AF-A0A142YNX9-F1
#
_cell.length_a   1.000
_cell.length_b   1.000
_cell.length_c   1.000
_cell.angle_alpha   90.00
_cell.angle_beta   90.00
_cell.angle_gamma   90.00
#
_symmetry.space_group_name_H-M   'P 1'
#
loop_
_entity.id
_entity.type
_entity.pdbx_description
1 polymer ?
#
loop_
_entity_poly.entity_id
_entity_poly.type
_entity_poly.pdbx_seq_one_letter_code
_entity_poly.pdbx_strand_id
1 'polypeptide(L)'
;MAVSLAIDYSLDASGFFTADRRAALESTLGAIAARLNDTLAAVPTANYTLETASGGRTVRTSVAADTLKVYAYGDALTDSIAQGGAFYSLPQNNAMRGQGANDYAPDVTYLKFDDDGSTSWYFGASTAGLTGSQVDFPTVARHEFLHALGFLSSQPTFARFLQNGAFIGPDARAANGGAAVPVSGSHVAAQVPSIMNAVTMQGERTELTDLEWGFLRDFGWSVVATPPAGASFVRDFDLFTGGQGEGLARVKVVPSRGVHLMRLDVLAGDTLRLRTLDGSIAAERGADSFLKIFDESGREILRDDDSPGAATGKEDLTYTFPVGGRYWVGASAFDQRDYTFTTPWTGSASSPAFYLEATLTGRAGDEPHQIAGASQAVPFAGGTYARETTLAGAAADYYRIDAVAGASYAITTALPAAGGLPGASVAAVYDAQGRRVAAMSGSAAYGALNFTAQATAAYYVRIARSVGPAAVAPNEAIADPGFRVAFGDGASNVEGARSQGHDYSLTIIETAAVPPPNLHPLFLDYGASGLWRWSEAGGFRQINAADPQDLVVAADGSLYVDYGGFGVWRWTEAGGLRQVNAADPEALATGPDGELYVDYGRFGLWRWTAADGFKLLSGADPEGFAAGASGELYVDYERFGLWRWAAADGFRQINAADPEGFVVGDAGTLYVDFGPSGLWLWTPAGGFHRLHASNPEGFAPAPWGTLAVDFGADGLWSWSRSQDAFTRLNPANPEGLVGAADGWLYVDFGPHGVWRWSAAGGLRKLNGADPQRIAARPTFGRT
;
A
#
# COMPACT_ATOMS: atom_id res chain seq x y z
N MET A 1 -6.74 28.71 -16.74
CA MET A 1 -7.10 27.51 -15.96
C MET A 1 -7.94 28.00 -14.80
N ALA A 2 -8.98 27.28 -14.40
CA ALA A 2 -9.78 27.72 -13.25
C ALA A 2 -8.98 27.55 -11.94
N VAL A 3 -9.10 28.51 -11.03
CA VAL A 3 -8.51 28.43 -9.68
C VAL A 3 -9.19 27.30 -8.89
N SER A 4 -8.38 26.46 -8.25
CA SER A 4 -8.86 25.36 -7.40
C SER A 4 -8.96 25.77 -5.93
N LEU A 5 -9.79 25.07 -5.16
CA LEU A 5 -9.96 25.29 -3.73
C LEU A 5 -9.40 24.12 -2.92
N ALA A 6 -8.65 24.44 -1.88
CA ALA A 6 -8.25 23.51 -0.83
C ALA A 6 -8.90 23.94 0.49
N ILE A 7 -10.04 23.35 0.83
CA ILE A 7 -10.78 23.70 2.04
C ILE A 7 -10.30 22.82 3.21
N ASP A 8 -9.96 23.48 4.32
CA ASP A 8 -9.34 22.90 5.50
C ASP A 8 -10.23 23.18 6.72
N TYR A 9 -10.85 22.13 7.24
CA TYR A 9 -11.75 22.18 8.40
C TYR A 9 -11.05 21.87 9.72
N SER A 10 -9.71 21.86 9.77
CA SER A 10 -8.95 21.49 10.97
C SER A 10 -9.14 22.44 12.16
N LEU A 11 -9.74 23.61 11.93
CA LEU A 11 -10.07 24.59 12.95
C LEU A 11 -11.50 24.48 13.48
N ASP A 12 -12.34 23.61 12.89
CA ASP A 12 -13.75 23.42 13.26
C ASP A 12 -13.90 22.58 14.54
N ALA A 13 -13.48 23.12 15.67
CA ALA A 13 -13.47 22.41 16.94
C ALA A 13 -14.89 22.12 17.49
N SER A 14 -15.89 22.90 17.08
CA SER A 14 -17.30 22.74 17.49
C SER A 14 -18.04 21.68 16.69
N GLY A 15 -17.47 21.22 15.57
CA GLY A 15 -18.13 20.29 14.65
C GLY A 15 -19.28 20.93 13.88
N PHE A 16 -19.26 22.25 13.67
CA PHE A 16 -20.26 22.94 12.86
C PHE A 16 -20.32 22.38 11.44
N PHE A 17 -19.19 21.94 10.87
CA PHE A 17 -19.10 21.36 9.53
C PHE A 17 -19.22 19.84 9.53
N THR A 18 -20.46 19.36 9.60
CA THR A 18 -20.84 17.98 9.21
C THR A 18 -20.63 17.73 7.71
N ALA A 19 -20.60 16.47 7.27
CA ALA A 19 -20.38 16.09 5.86
C ALA A 19 -21.28 16.87 4.87
N ASP A 20 -22.59 16.95 5.12
CA ASP A 20 -23.53 17.65 4.23
C ASP A 20 -23.26 19.16 4.16
N ARG A 21 -22.83 19.77 5.27
CA ARG A 21 -22.50 21.19 5.35
C ARG A 21 -21.18 21.50 4.63
N ARG A 22 -20.22 20.58 4.69
CA ARG A 22 -18.99 20.66 3.89
C ARG A 22 -19.30 20.60 2.40
N ALA A 23 -20.14 19.65 1.98
CA ALA A 23 -20.60 19.55 0.60
C ALA A 23 -21.31 20.83 0.13
N ALA A 24 -22.17 21.42 0.97
CA ALA A 24 -22.83 22.68 0.68
C ALA A 24 -21.82 23.83 0.51
N LEU A 25 -20.83 23.96 1.40
CA LEU A 25 -19.78 24.98 1.30
C LEU A 25 -18.92 24.78 0.05
N GLU A 26 -18.41 23.56 -0.16
CA GLU A 26 -17.53 23.20 -1.27
C GLU A 26 -18.20 23.42 -2.62
N SER A 27 -19.47 23.01 -2.77
CA SER A 27 -20.26 23.28 -3.98
C SER A 27 -20.43 24.79 -4.21
N THR A 28 -20.76 25.52 -3.16
CA THR A 28 -20.99 26.97 -3.22
C THR A 28 -19.75 27.74 -3.64
N LEU A 29 -18.61 27.48 -2.98
CA LEU A 29 -17.36 28.18 -3.28
C LEU A 29 -16.74 27.69 -4.59
N GLY A 30 -16.86 26.39 -4.88
CA GLY A 30 -16.40 25.80 -6.13
C GLY A 30 -17.07 26.43 -7.35
N ALA A 31 -18.35 26.79 -7.27
CA ALA A 31 -19.06 27.51 -8.33
C ALA A 31 -18.46 28.91 -8.58
N ILE A 32 -17.96 29.59 -7.54
CA ILE A 32 -17.28 30.88 -7.69
C ILE A 32 -15.87 30.67 -8.27
N ALA A 33 -15.09 29.75 -7.69
CA ALA A 33 -13.71 29.48 -8.09
C ALA A 33 -13.60 28.98 -9.54
N ALA A 34 -14.58 28.21 -10.02
CA ALA A 34 -14.67 27.76 -11.41
C ALA A 34 -14.72 28.91 -12.43
N ARG A 35 -15.07 30.13 -12.00
CA ARG A 35 -15.10 31.32 -12.84
C ARG A 35 -13.87 32.23 -12.70
N LEU A 36 -12.95 31.92 -11.79
CA LEU A 36 -11.68 32.63 -11.62
C LEU A 36 -10.63 31.93 -12.49
N ASN A 37 -10.11 32.60 -13.51
CA ASN A 37 -9.22 32.04 -14.53
C ASN A 37 -7.75 32.49 -14.39
N ASP A 38 -7.43 33.03 -13.22
CA ASP A 38 -6.11 33.45 -12.82
C ASP A 38 -5.14 32.28 -12.68
N THR A 39 -3.86 32.59 -12.80
CA THR A 39 -2.74 31.71 -12.45
C THR A 39 -2.13 32.28 -11.20
N LEU A 40 -2.06 31.45 -10.16
CA LEU A 40 -1.57 31.86 -8.86
C LEU A 40 -0.21 31.21 -8.64
N ALA A 41 0.82 32.00 -8.36
CA ALA A 41 2.12 31.47 -7.95
C ALA A 41 1.98 30.71 -6.62
N ALA A 42 2.74 29.63 -6.39
CA ALA A 42 2.65 28.90 -5.12
C ALA A 42 3.02 29.79 -3.90
N VAL A 43 2.42 29.53 -2.74
CA VAL A 43 2.78 30.19 -1.47
C VAL A 43 3.73 29.28 -0.68
N PRO A 44 4.95 29.74 -0.36
CA PRO A 44 5.87 29.01 0.52
C PRO A 44 5.28 28.79 1.92
N THR A 45 5.81 27.80 2.63
CA THR A 45 5.33 27.51 3.99
C THR A 45 5.53 28.71 4.93
N ALA A 46 4.43 29.22 5.48
CA ALA A 46 4.40 30.32 6.44
C ALA A 46 3.45 30.03 7.62
N ASN A 47 3.52 30.87 8.65
CA ASN A 47 2.64 30.80 9.82
C ASN A 47 1.53 31.85 9.70
N TYR A 48 0.29 31.43 9.91
CA TYR A 48 -0.88 32.31 9.92
C TYR A 48 -1.65 32.10 11.22
N THR A 49 -1.97 33.17 11.94
CA THR A 49 -2.74 33.10 13.20
C THR A 49 -4.18 33.49 12.92
N LEU A 50 -5.08 32.51 12.99
CA LEU A 50 -6.52 32.70 12.80
C LEU A 50 -7.20 32.84 14.15
N GLU A 51 -8.06 33.83 14.30
CA GLU A 51 -8.80 34.08 15.54
C GLU A 51 -9.98 33.12 15.68
N THR A 52 -10.04 32.41 16.81
CA THR A 52 -11.18 31.56 17.21
C THR A 52 -11.71 32.01 18.57
N ALA A 53 -12.92 31.60 18.96
CA ALA A 53 -13.49 31.86 20.28
C ALA A 53 -12.63 31.28 21.42
N SER A 54 -11.79 30.28 21.13
CA SER A 54 -10.82 29.71 22.07
C SER A 54 -9.47 30.45 22.13
N GLY A 55 -9.32 31.52 21.35
CA GLY A 55 -8.10 32.30 21.16
C GLY A 55 -7.44 32.08 19.78
N GLY A 56 -6.43 32.89 19.47
CA GLY A 56 -5.70 32.81 18.20
C GLY A 56 -5.01 31.45 18.00
N ARG A 57 -5.29 30.79 16.87
CA ARG A 57 -4.72 29.51 16.46
C ARG A 57 -3.77 29.69 15.29
N THR A 58 -2.49 29.42 15.52
CA THR A 58 -1.48 29.46 14.46
C THR A 58 -1.45 28.16 13.66
N VAL A 59 -1.61 28.26 12.35
CA VAL A 59 -1.41 27.18 11.38
C VAL A 59 -0.15 27.43 10.57
N ARG A 60 0.61 26.36 10.29
CA ARG A 60 1.79 26.40 9.43
C ARG A 60 1.49 25.68 8.13
N THR A 61 1.39 26.40 7.02
CA THR A 61 0.94 25.82 5.73
C THR A 61 1.65 26.46 4.54
N SER A 62 1.83 25.69 3.48
CA SER A 62 2.07 26.18 2.11
C SER A 62 0.78 26.07 1.30
N VAL A 63 0.75 26.69 0.12
CA VAL A 63 -0.35 26.58 -0.85
C VAL A 63 0.23 26.32 -2.24
N ALA A 64 -0.32 25.35 -2.95
CA ALA A 64 0.10 25.03 -4.32
C ALA A 64 -0.19 26.18 -5.30
N ALA A 65 0.44 26.13 -6.47
CA ALA A 65 0.07 27.00 -7.58
C ALA A 65 -1.42 26.80 -7.94
N ASP A 66 -2.05 27.85 -8.47
CA ASP A 66 -3.45 27.83 -8.94
C ASP A 66 -4.47 27.36 -7.90
N THR A 67 -4.14 27.52 -6.61
CA THR A 67 -4.95 27.05 -5.48
C THR A 67 -5.20 28.19 -4.48
N LEU A 68 -6.44 28.30 -4.01
CA LEU A 68 -6.81 29.06 -2.82
C LEU A 68 -7.05 28.10 -1.66
N LYS A 69 -6.29 28.29 -0.57
CA LYS A 69 -6.52 27.55 0.67
C LYS A 69 -7.53 28.30 1.54
N VAL A 70 -8.59 27.61 1.95
CA VAL A 70 -9.70 28.17 2.75
C VAL A 70 -9.79 27.43 4.07
N TYR A 71 -9.58 28.12 5.18
CA TYR A 71 -9.86 27.58 6.51
C TYR A 71 -11.32 27.84 6.89
N ALA A 72 -12.12 26.79 7.06
CA ALA A 72 -13.55 26.92 7.37
C ALA A 72 -13.86 26.31 8.74
N TYR A 73 -14.53 27.06 9.62
CA TYR A 73 -14.85 26.60 10.98
C TYR A 73 -16.10 27.27 11.57
N GLY A 74 -16.79 26.56 12.47
CA GLY A 74 -17.76 27.16 13.37
C GLY A 74 -17.07 27.98 14.44
N ASP A 75 -17.65 29.12 14.78
CA ASP A 75 -17.16 29.99 15.86
C ASP A 75 -18.36 30.73 16.47
N ALA A 76 -18.38 30.92 17.79
CA ALA A 76 -19.46 31.67 18.43
C ALA A 76 -19.28 33.18 18.15
N LEU A 77 -20.24 33.81 17.46
CA LEU A 77 -20.12 35.20 17.01
C LEU A 77 -21.17 36.10 17.67
N THR A 78 -20.75 37.24 18.23
CA THR A 78 -21.64 38.13 19.00
C THR A 78 -22.28 39.26 18.19
N ASP A 79 -21.62 39.72 17.12
CA ASP A 79 -22.03 40.91 16.35
C ASP A 79 -22.14 40.64 14.83
N SER A 80 -21.98 39.38 14.42
CA SER A 80 -22.16 38.91 13.04
C SER A 80 -22.61 37.46 13.04
N ILE A 81 -23.17 36.98 11.95
CA ILE A 81 -23.52 35.57 11.75
C ILE A 81 -22.43 34.80 11.00
N ALA A 82 -21.51 35.51 10.35
CA ALA A 82 -20.35 34.92 9.68
C ALA A 82 -19.24 35.97 9.47
N GLN A 83 -18.04 35.51 9.14
CA GLN A 83 -16.93 36.39 8.80
C GLN A 83 -15.97 35.72 7.84
N GLY A 84 -15.69 36.38 6.72
CA GLY A 84 -14.67 36.01 5.75
C GLY A 84 -13.48 36.97 5.75
N GLY A 85 -12.29 36.42 5.52
CA GLY A 85 -11.09 37.22 5.43
C GLY A 85 -9.91 36.47 4.84
N ALA A 86 -8.77 37.15 4.77
CA ALA A 86 -7.58 36.59 4.15
C ALA A 86 -6.29 37.19 4.71
N PHE A 87 -5.22 36.40 4.58
CA PHE A 87 -3.85 36.84 4.75
C PHE A 87 -3.21 36.96 3.37
N TYR A 88 -2.31 37.93 3.23
CA TYR A 88 -1.59 38.15 1.98
C TYR A 88 -0.22 38.72 2.26
N SER A 89 0.69 38.48 1.31
CA SER A 89 2.04 39.03 1.32
C SER A 89 2.20 40.06 0.20
N LEU A 90 2.90 41.16 0.50
CA LEU A 90 3.26 42.19 -0.49
C LEU A 90 4.78 42.13 -0.71
N PRO A 91 5.26 41.56 -1.84
CA PRO A 91 6.66 41.71 -2.22
C PRO A 91 7.00 43.17 -2.56
N GLN A 92 8.29 43.49 -2.73
CA GLN A 92 8.82 44.86 -2.90
C GLN A 92 8.23 45.65 -4.08
N ASN A 93 7.49 45.01 -5.00
CA ASN A 93 6.84 45.62 -6.16
C ASN A 93 5.30 45.72 -6.04
N ASN A 94 4.71 45.44 -4.88
CA ASN A 94 3.25 45.39 -4.64
C ASN A 94 2.48 44.42 -5.57
N ALA A 95 3.16 43.47 -6.23
CA ALA A 95 2.50 42.41 -6.99
C ALA A 95 2.13 41.26 -6.05
N MET A 96 0.84 41.02 -5.80
CA MET A 96 0.41 39.81 -5.11
C MET A 96 0.67 38.58 -6.00
N ARG A 97 0.45 37.36 -5.51
CA ARG A 97 0.74 36.11 -6.23
C ARG A 97 -0.10 35.85 -7.51
N GLY A 98 -0.88 36.83 -7.97
CA GLY A 98 -1.69 36.79 -9.20
C GLY A 98 -0.88 37.12 -10.46
N GLN A 99 -1.54 37.11 -11.62
CA GLN A 99 -0.88 37.23 -12.94
C GLN A 99 -0.47 38.66 -13.32
N GLY A 100 -1.04 39.68 -12.66
CA GLY A 100 -0.95 41.09 -13.04
C GLY A 100 -0.51 42.04 -11.91
N ALA A 101 -0.09 43.24 -12.31
CA ALA A 101 0.28 44.30 -11.38
C ALA A 101 -0.98 44.82 -10.66
N ASN A 102 -0.96 44.73 -9.33
CA ASN A 102 -2.07 45.09 -8.45
C ASN A 102 -3.30 44.16 -8.51
N ASP A 103 -3.12 42.89 -8.89
CA ASP A 103 -4.11 41.85 -8.72
C ASP A 103 -4.28 41.51 -7.23
N TYR A 104 -5.51 41.25 -6.81
CA TYR A 104 -5.77 40.66 -5.51
C TYR A 104 -5.60 39.14 -5.57
N ALA A 105 -4.64 38.60 -4.80
CA ALA A 105 -4.45 37.16 -4.68
C ALA A 105 -4.00 36.81 -3.25
N PRO A 106 -4.87 36.24 -2.41
CA PRO A 106 -4.54 35.97 -1.03
C PRO A 106 -3.61 34.75 -0.89
N ASP A 107 -2.79 34.76 0.16
CA ASP A 107 -1.94 33.64 0.51
C ASP A 107 -2.77 32.49 1.09
N VAL A 108 -3.60 32.82 2.08
CA VAL A 108 -4.60 31.92 2.67
C VAL A 108 -5.85 32.71 3.02
N THR A 109 -7.00 32.07 2.96
CA THR A 109 -8.31 32.64 3.28
C THR A 109 -8.94 31.91 4.45
N TYR A 110 -9.91 32.54 5.11
CA TYR A 110 -10.71 31.91 6.13
C TYR A 110 -12.17 32.35 6.06
N LEU A 111 -13.05 31.46 6.48
CA LEU A 111 -14.48 31.68 6.63
C LEU A 111 -14.90 31.09 7.97
N LYS A 112 -15.58 31.88 8.80
CA LYS A 112 -16.17 31.40 10.03
C LYS A 112 -17.64 31.71 10.12
N PHE A 113 -18.40 30.81 10.71
CA PHE A 113 -19.86 30.85 10.75
C PHE A 113 -20.33 30.66 12.19
N ASP A 114 -21.35 31.43 12.56
CA ASP A 114 -21.94 31.37 13.90
C ASP A 114 -22.45 29.96 14.22
N ASP A 115 -21.99 29.41 15.34
CA ASP A 115 -22.30 28.06 15.80
C ASP A 115 -22.92 28.00 17.20
N ASP A 116 -23.19 29.16 17.82
CA ASP A 116 -23.69 29.24 19.20
C ASP A 116 -25.18 28.85 19.33
N GLY A 117 -25.83 28.59 18.20
CA GLY A 117 -27.23 28.20 18.08
C GLY A 117 -28.20 29.36 17.94
N SER A 118 -27.73 30.61 17.93
CA SER A 118 -28.55 31.81 17.72
C SER A 118 -28.95 31.99 16.25
N THR A 119 -28.12 31.53 15.31
CA THR A 119 -28.44 31.57 13.88
C THR A 119 -29.21 30.33 13.40
N SER A 120 -30.43 30.55 12.89
CA SER A 120 -31.28 29.51 12.30
C SER A 120 -30.86 29.18 10.86
N TRP A 121 -29.73 28.49 10.69
CA TRP A 121 -29.19 28.13 9.37
C TRP A 121 -30.07 27.19 8.53
N TYR A 122 -30.06 27.42 7.22
CA TYR A 122 -30.58 26.51 6.19
C TYR A 122 -29.46 26.10 5.24
N PHE A 123 -29.21 24.79 5.13
CA PHE A 123 -28.09 24.21 4.37
C PHE A 123 -28.51 23.48 3.08
N GLY A 124 -29.77 23.59 2.68
CA GLY A 124 -30.29 22.82 1.54
C GLY A 124 -29.61 23.18 0.22
N ALA A 125 -29.41 22.20 -0.66
CA ALA A 125 -28.83 22.43 -1.98
C ALA A 125 -29.75 23.24 -2.93
N SER A 126 -31.06 23.27 -2.66
CA SER A 126 -32.05 24.12 -3.36
C SER A 126 -32.76 25.05 -2.37
N THR A 127 -33.68 25.89 -2.82
CA THR A 127 -34.54 26.71 -1.93
C THR A 127 -35.74 25.95 -1.38
N ALA A 128 -35.90 24.65 -1.70
CA ALA A 128 -37.02 23.86 -1.25
C ALA A 128 -36.98 23.66 0.28
N GLY A 129 -37.94 24.26 0.98
CA GLY A 129 -38.00 24.23 2.45
C GLY A 129 -37.24 25.36 3.14
N LEU A 130 -36.66 26.31 2.39
CA LEU A 130 -36.18 27.58 2.95
C LEU A 130 -37.39 28.41 3.39
N THR A 131 -37.39 28.84 4.65
CA THR A 131 -38.47 29.64 5.24
C THR A 131 -38.00 31.05 5.57
N GLY A 132 -38.94 31.98 5.69
CA GLY A 132 -38.68 33.39 6.02
C GLY A 132 -37.93 33.65 7.34
N SER A 133 -37.85 32.65 8.23
CA SER A 133 -37.15 32.74 9.51
C SER A 133 -35.75 32.13 9.51
N GLN A 134 -35.32 31.52 8.40
CA GLN A 134 -34.02 30.88 8.29
C GLN A 134 -33.03 31.72 7.52
N VAL A 135 -31.75 31.58 7.86
CA VAL A 135 -30.63 32.19 7.12
C VAL A 135 -30.10 31.18 6.10
N ASP A 136 -30.09 31.53 4.82
CA ASP A 136 -29.57 30.66 3.76
C ASP A 136 -28.04 30.59 3.81
N PHE A 137 -27.50 29.44 4.20
CA PHE A 137 -26.06 29.24 4.36
C PHE A 137 -25.27 29.45 3.04
N PRO A 138 -25.70 28.93 1.87
CA PRO A 138 -25.00 29.21 0.60
C PRO A 138 -24.90 30.70 0.29
N THR A 139 -25.95 31.48 0.55
CA THR A 139 -25.93 32.93 0.35
C THR A 139 -24.88 33.62 1.24
N VAL A 140 -24.84 33.28 2.53
CA VAL A 140 -23.82 33.85 3.44
C VAL A 140 -22.42 33.38 3.08
N ALA A 141 -22.24 32.10 2.73
CA ALA A 141 -20.93 31.58 2.32
C ALA A 141 -20.37 32.30 1.08
N ARG A 142 -21.22 32.64 0.11
CA ARG A 142 -20.84 33.46 -1.04
C ARG A 142 -20.41 34.86 -0.63
N HIS A 143 -21.18 35.50 0.24
CA HIS A 143 -20.90 36.84 0.78
C HIS A 143 -19.52 36.87 1.45
N GLU A 144 -19.29 35.97 2.40
CA GLU A 144 -18.02 35.92 3.15
C GLU A 144 -16.84 35.55 2.25
N PHE A 145 -17.07 34.70 1.26
CA PHE A 145 -16.01 34.37 0.32
C PHE A 145 -15.62 35.55 -0.56
N LEU A 146 -16.55 36.44 -0.93
CA LEU A 146 -16.22 37.68 -1.62
C LEU A 146 -15.36 38.63 -0.76
N HIS A 147 -15.58 38.69 0.56
CA HIS A 147 -14.65 39.38 1.46
C HIS A 147 -13.25 38.76 1.40
N ALA A 148 -13.15 37.44 1.46
CA ALA A 148 -11.89 36.72 1.34
C ALA A 148 -11.19 36.90 -0.02
N LEU A 149 -11.96 37.21 -1.08
CA LEU A 149 -11.48 37.49 -2.44
C LEU A 149 -11.16 38.98 -2.69
N GLY A 150 -11.16 39.81 -1.65
CA GLY A 150 -10.64 41.19 -1.73
C GLY A 150 -11.69 42.28 -1.53
N PHE A 151 -12.94 41.92 -1.27
CA PHE A 151 -14.00 42.88 -0.93
C PHE A 151 -13.85 43.38 0.51
N LEU A 152 -12.76 44.07 0.81
CA LEU A 152 -12.44 44.57 2.15
C LEU A 152 -11.89 45.99 1.99
N SER A 153 -12.49 46.97 2.68
CA SER A 153 -12.10 48.38 2.54
C SER A 153 -10.66 48.68 2.98
N SER A 154 -10.07 47.78 3.76
CA SER A 154 -8.66 47.82 4.18
C SER A 154 -7.69 47.39 3.08
N GLN A 155 -8.16 46.76 2.00
CA GLN A 155 -7.31 46.20 0.96
C GLN A 155 -6.92 47.26 -0.07
N PRO A 156 -5.64 47.34 -0.49
CA PRO A 156 -5.19 48.33 -1.48
C PRO A 156 -5.95 48.25 -2.82
N THR A 157 -6.34 47.05 -3.25
CA THR A 157 -7.05 46.81 -4.51
C THR A 157 -8.50 47.28 -4.48
N PHE A 158 -9.12 47.32 -3.30
CA PHE A 158 -10.42 47.93 -3.06
C PHE A 158 -10.30 49.44 -2.86
N ALA A 159 -9.41 49.85 -1.93
CA ALA A 159 -9.27 51.23 -1.48
C ALA A 159 -8.89 52.21 -2.60
N ARG A 160 -8.14 51.76 -3.62
CA ARG A 160 -7.79 52.58 -4.80
C ARG A 160 -9.01 53.08 -5.59
N PHE A 161 -10.14 52.40 -5.48
CA PHE A 161 -11.38 52.74 -6.16
C PHE A 161 -12.42 53.31 -5.19
N LEU A 162 -12.07 53.56 -3.93
CA LEU A 162 -13.00 54.16 -2.97
C LEU A 162 -12.87 55.69 -2.99
N GLN A 163 -13.94 56.38 -3.40
CA GLN A 163 -14.00 57.84 -3.45
C GLN A 163 -15.34 58.35 -2.89
N ASN A 164 -15.29 59.22 -1.87
CA ASN A 164 -16.46 59.87 -1.27
C ASN A 164 -17.60 58.90 -0.86
N GLY A 165 -17.26 57.73 -0.33
CA GLY A 165 -18.26 56.72 0.08
C GLY A 165 -18.87 55.92 -1.08
N ALA A 166 -18.27 55.97 -2.26
CA ALA A 166 -18.67 55.16 -3.40
C ALA A 166 -17.46 54.44 -4.03
N PHE A 167 -17.69 53.22 -4.50
CA PHE A 167 -16.73 52.46 -5.29
C PHE A 167 -16.85 52.84 -6.77
N ILE A 168 -15.72 53.23 -7.37
CA ILE A 168 -15.64 53.80 -8.73
C ILE A 168 -14.85 52.91 -9.71
N GLY A 169 -14.69 51.62 -9.41
CA GLY A 169 -14.04 50.68 -10.31
C GLY A 169 -14.78 50.57 -11.66
N PRO A 170 -14.06 50.53 -12.79
CA PRO A 170 -14.67 50.57 -14.12
C PRO A 170 -15.64 49.41 -14.39
N ASP A 171 -15.33 48.19 -13.95
CA ASP A 171 -16.16 47.01 -14.22
C ASP A 171 -17.42 46.98 -13.33
N ALA A 172 -17.28 47.28 -12.03
CA ALA A 172 -18.41 47.39 -11.12
C ALA A 172 -19.34 48.55 -11.51
N ARG A 173 -18.79 49.68 -11.97
CA ARG A 173 -19.59 50.79 -12.52
C ARG A 173 -20.34 50.39 -13.77
N ALA A 174 -19.70 49.66 -14.69
CA ALA A 174 -20.35 49.19 -15.89
C ALA A 174 -21.54 48.28 -15.56
N ALA A 175 -21.35 47.35 -14.62
CA ALA A 175 -22.42 46.48 -14.12
C ALA A 175 -23.54 47.25 -13.38
N ASN A 176 -23.22 48.38 -12.75
CA ASN A 176 -24.18 49.28 -12.09
C ASN A 176 -24.72 50.40 -13.01
N GLY A 177 -24.90 50.11 -14.31
CA GLY A 177 -25.49 51.06 -15.26
C GLY A 177 -24.67 52.35 -15.49
N GLY A 178 -23.35 52.29 -15.27
CA GLY A 178 -22.40 53.40 -15.39
C GLY A 178 -22.26 54.27 -14.12
N ALA A 179 -23.08 54.05 -13.10
CA ALA A 179 -23.06 54.80 -11.86
C ALA A 179 -22.04 54.24 -10.85
N ALA A 180 -21.42 55.12 -10.06
CA ALA A 180 -20.62 54.71 -8.91
C ALA A 180 -21.47 53.90 -7.92
N VAL A 181 -20.90 52.86 -7.30
CA VAL A 181 -21.62 51.97 -6.39
C VAL A 181 -21.48 52.52 -4.97
N PRO A 182 -22.56 53.00 -4.32
CA PRO A 182 -22.46 53.45 -2.93
C PRO A 182 -22.07 52.30 -2.02
N VAL A 183 -21.08 52.52 -1.14
CA VAL A 183 -20.56 51.51 -0.21
C VAL A 183 -20.47 52.09 1.20
N SER A 184 -20.57 51.23 2.20
CA SER A 184 -20.37 51.56 3.61
C SER A 184 -19.36 50.59 4.21
N GLY A 185 -18.11 51.03 4.35
CA GLY A 185 -17.01 50.15 4.72
C GLY A 185 -16.78 49.07 3.66
N SER A 186 -16.75 47.81 4.08
CA SER A 186 -16.63 46.64 3.21
C SER A 186 -17.96 46.14 2.65
N HIS A 187 -19.05 46.91 2.67
CA HIS A 187 -20.35 46.47 2.18
C HIS A 187 -20.91 47.41 1.11
N VAL A 188 -21.71 46.85 0.20
CA VAL A 188 -22.54 47.64 -0.72
C VAL A 188 -23.71 48.22 0.06
N ALA A 189 -24.01 49.51 -0.16
CA ALA A 189 -25.11 50.16 0.53
C ALA A 189 -26.46 49.51 0.17
N ALA A 190 -27.36 49.38 1.15
CA ALA A 190 -28.59 48.57 1.05
C ALA A 190 -29.54 48.96 -0.10
N GLN A 191 -29.44 50.17 -0.65
CA GLN A 191 -30.23 50.62 -1.79
C GLN A 191 -29.78 50.03 -3.14
N VAL A 192 -28.61 49.39 -3.21
CA VAL A 192 -28.12 48.70 -4.41
C VAL A 192 -28.31 47.20 -4.20
N PRO A 193 -29.11 46.53 -5.06
CA PRO A 193 -29.28 45.08 -5.00
C PRO A 193 -27.92 44.39 -5.17
N SER A 194 -27.44 43.76 -4.10
CA SER A 194 -26.15 43.10 -4.10
C SER A 194 -26.12 42.05 -2.99
N ILE A 195 -25.45 40.93 -3.24
CA ILE A 195 -25.20 39.97 -2.16
C ILE A 195 -24.30 40.57 -1.08
N MET A 196 -23.50 41.60 -1.41
CA MET A 196 -22.59 42.30 -0.49
C MET A 196 -23.26 43.37 0.39
N ASN A 197 -24.59 43.37 0.51
CA ASN A 197 -25.27 44.23 1.47
C ASN A 197 -25.06 43.71 2.91
N ALA A 198 -24.92 44.62 3.89
CA ALA A 198 -24.72 44.27 5.30
C ALA A 198 -25.97 43.72 6.02
N VAL A 199 -27.03 43.38 5.29
CA VAL A 199 -28.31 42.93 5.86
C VAL A 199 -28.41 41.40 5.85
N THR A 200 -28.94 40.83 6.93
CA THR A 200 -29.20 39.39 7.02
C THR A 200 -30.29 38.98 6.02
N MET A 201 -29.93 38.23 4.99
CA MET A 201 -30.86 37.70 3.99
C MET A 201 -31.61 36.49 4.55
N GLN A 202 -32.63 36.74 5.39
CA GLN A 202 -33.51 35.67 5.89
C GLN A 202 -34.50 35.25 4.80
N GLY A 203 -34.62 33.94 4.59
CA GLY A 203 -35.61 33.35 3.69
C GLY A 203 -35.39 33.55 2.20
N GLU A 204 -34.26 34.12 1.80
CA GLU A 204 -33.93 34.38 0.40
C GLU A 204 -32.59 33.74 0.04
N ARG A 205 -32.53 33.09 -1.13
CA ARG A 205 -31.28 32.67 -1.74
C ARG A 205 -30.88 33.67 -2.79
N THR A 206 -29.70 34.26 -2.61
CA THR A 206 -29.14 35.24 -3.54
C THR A 206 -27.91 34.67 -4.22
N GLU A 207 -27.83 34.90 -5.53
CA GLU A 207 -26.71 34.51 -6.37
C GLU A 207 -25.86 35.74 -6.72
N LEU A 208 -24.59 35.52 -7.09
CA LEU A 208 -23.74 36.60 -7.58
C LEU A 208 -24.29 37.15 -8.89
N THR A 209 -24.36 38.47 -8.99
CA THR A 209 -24.77 39.18 -10.20
C THR A 209 -23.55 39.70 -10.95
N ASP A 210 -23.77 40.30 -12.13
CA ASP A 210 -22.70 40.97 -12.87
C ASP A 210 -21.98 42.05 -12.06
N LEU A 211 -22.64 42.60 -11.03
CA LEU A 211 -22.04 43.58 -10.12
C LEU A 211 -20.89 42.98 -9.31
N GLU A 212 -21.11 41.84 -8.63
CA GLU A 212 -20.06 41.15 -7.86
C GLU A 212 -18.90 40.69 -8.75
N TRP A 213 -19.22 40.17 -9.94
CA TRP A 213 -18.18 39.81 -10.92
C TRP A 213 -17.41 41.03 -11.43
N GLY A 214 -18.07 42.19 -11.54
CA GLY A 214 -17.43 43.46 -11.84
C GLY A 214 -16.45 43.89 -10.75
N PHE A 215 -16.85 43.77 -9.47
CA PHE A 215 -15.95 44.03 -8.34
C PHE A 215 -14.70 43.13 -8.36
N LEU A 216 -14.88 41.83 -8.60
CA LEU A 216 -13.73 40.90 -8.68
C LEU A 216 -12.78 41.26 -9.82
N ARG A 217 -13.29 41.67 -11.00
CA ARG A 217 -12.46 42.20 -12.09
C ARG A 217 -11.70 43.46 -11.69
N ASP A 218 -12.37 44.39 -11.01
CA ASP A 218 -11.73 45.62 -10.50
C ASP A 218 -10.67 45.31 -9.42
N PHE A 219 -10.81 44.23 -8.65
CA PHE A 219 -9.77 43.76 -7.73
C PHE A 219 -8.60 43.08 -8.46
N GLY A 220 -8.77 42.73 -9.73
CA GLY A 220 -7.76 42.15 -10.61
C GLY A 220 -7.95 40.66 -10.93
N TRP A 221 -9.07 40.06 -10.53
CA TRP A 221 -9.38 38.68 -10.92
C TRP A 221 -9.77 38.57 -12.40
N SER A 222 -9.23 37.57 -13.09
CA SER A 222 -9.66 37.16 -14.42
C SER A 222 -10.96 36.37 -14.35
N VAL A 223 -12.10 37.03 -14.56
CA VAL A 223 -13.42 36.38 -14.49
C VAL A 223 -13.86 35.87 -15.87
N VAL A 224 -14.11 34.56 -16.00
CA VAL A 224 -14.69 33.97 -17.22
C VAL A 224 -16.23 34.00 -17.21
N ALA A 225 -16.82 33.97 -18.41
CA ALA A 225 -18.27 33.95 -18.59
C ALA A 225 -18.90 32.71 -17.92
N THR A 226 -20.13 32.86 -17.43
CA THR A 226 -20.92 31.74 -16.90
C THR A 226 -21.03 30.66 -17.96
N PRO A 227 -20.67 29.40 -17.68
CA PRO A 227 -20.99 28.30 -18.59
C PRO A 227 -22.50 28.29 -18.86
N PRO A 228 -22.97 28.07 -20.11
CA PRO A 228 -24.40 27.96 -20.38
C PRO A 228 -25.05 26.91 -19.46
N ALA A 229 -26.28 27.17 -18.99
CA ALA A 229 -27.06 26.18 -18.25
C ALA A 229 -27.25 24.93 -19.14
N GLY A 230 -26.49 23.87 -18.85
CA GLY A 230 -26.38 22.65 -19.68
C GLY A 230 -24.93 22.17 -19.86
N ALA A 231 -23.94 23.05 -19.72
CA ALA A 231 -22.52 22.73 -19.83
C ALA A 231 -21.85 22.59 -18.45
N SER A 232 -22.37 21.71 -17.59
CA SER A 232 -21.74 21.42 -16.29
C SER A 232 -21.69 19.93 -16.01
N PHE A 233 -20.57 19.48 -15.43
CA PHE A 233 -20.57 18.21 -14.73
C PHE A 233 -21.44 18.30 -13.49
N VAL A 234 -22.29 17.31 -13.30
CA VAL A 234 -23.02 17.09 -12.05
C VAL A 234 -22.11 16.24 -11.16
N ARG A 235 -21.61 16.83 -10.06
CA ARG A 235 -20.63 16.21 -9.13
C ARG A 235 -21.17 16.10 -7.71
N ASP A 236 -22.48 16.01 -7.57
CA ASP A 236 -23.21 15.85 -6.32
C ASP A 236 -23.13 14.42 -5.74
N PHE A 237 -22.54 13.47 -6.48
CA PHE A 237 -22.40 12.08 -6.07
C PHE A 237 -20.95 11.61 -6.11
N ASP A 238 -20.50 11.09 -4.99
CA ASP A 238 -19.37 10.18 -4.90
C ASP A 238 -19.91 8.74 -4.86
N LEU A 239 -19.30 7.80 -5.60
CA LEU A 239 -19.68 6.39 -5.54
C LEU A 239 -19.09 5.76 -4.28
N PHE A 240 -17.84 5.30 -4.35
CA PHE A 240 -17.15 4.70 -3.21
C PHE A 240 -15.89 5.53 -2.97
N THR A 241 -15.94 6.51 -2.07
CA THR A 241 -14.76 7.34 -1.74
C THR A 241 -14.29 7.06 -0.33
N GLY A 242 -12.98 7.05 -0.11
CA GLY A 242 -12.39 6.75 1.19
C GLY A 242 -12.00 5.28 1.40
N GLY A 243 -12.62 4.29 0.73
CA GLY A 243 -12.06 2.93 0.53
C GLY A 243 -12.79 1.71 1.15
N GLN A 244 -13.05 0.71 0.28
CA GLN A 244 -13.25 -0.75 0.44
C GLN A 244 -14.53 -1.41 0.97
N GLY A 245 -14.66 -2.71 0.65
CA GLY A 245 -15.77 -3.60 0.99
C GLY A 245 -16.61 -3.92 -0.24
N GLU A 246 -17.42 -4.98 -0.15
CA GLU A 246 -18.53 -5.09 -1.08
C GLU A 246 -19.40 -3.84 -0.90
N GLY A 247 -19.51 -3.07 -1.97
CA GLY A 247 -20.21 -1.80 -2.02
C GLY A 247 -21.30 -1.88 -3.06
N LEU A 248 -22.47 -1.38 -2.73
CA LEU A 248 -23.57 -1.19 -3.66
C LEU A 248 -23.97 0.28 -3.64
N ALA A 249 -23.91 0.91 -4.80
CA ALA A 249 -24.43 2.24 -5.03
C ALA A 249 -25.53 2.17 -6.07
N ARG A 250 -26.63 2.89 -5.83
CA ARG A 250 -27.63 3.18 -6.83
C ARG A 250 -27.82 4.68 -6.90
N VAL A 251 -27.56 5.26 -8.06
CA VAL A 251 -27.59 6.70 -8.29
C VAL A 251 -28.57 7.02 -9.41
N LYS A 252 -29.43 8.01 -9.19
CA LYS A 252 -30.30 8.53 -10.25
C LYS A 252 -29.54 9.50 -11.14
N VAL A 253 -29.37 9.16 -12.41
CA VAL A 253 -28.74 10.00 -13.43
C VAL A 253 -29.81 10.80 -14.16
N VAL A 254 -29.66 12.11 -14.24
CA VAL A 254 -30.62 13.02 -14.88
C VAL A 254 -29.90 13.79 -16.00
N PRO A 255 -29.87 13.25 -17.24
CA PRO A 255 -29.11 13.83 -18.36
C PRO A 255 -29.39 15.31 -18.65
N SER A 256 -30.61 15.77 -18.39
CA SER A 256 -31.01 17.18 -18.55
C SER A 256 -30.30 18.15 -17.59
N ARG A 257 -29.67 17.65 -16.52
CA ARG A 257 -28.84 18.44 -15.59
C ARG A 257 -27.37 18.49 -16.02
N GLY A 258 -26.97 17.70 -17.01
CA GLY A 258 -25.60 17.56 -17.48
C GLY A 258 -25.07 16.14 -17.30
N VAL A 259 -23.76 15.98 -17.53
CA VAL A 259 -23.06 14.70 -17.38
C VAL A 259 -22.75 14.47 -15.90
N HIS A 260 -23.16 13.34 -15.33
CA HIS A 260 -22.81 12.99 -13.96
C HIS A 260 -21.38 12.45 -13.93
N LEU A 261 -20.51 13.07 -13.15
CA LEU A 261 -19.12 12.65 -13.02
C LEU A 261 -18.83 12.35 -11.55
N MET A 262 -18.85 11.07 -11.23
CA MET A 262 -18.86 10.56 -9.87
C MET A 262 -17.49 10.03 -9.49
N ARG A 263 -16.98 10.44 -8.32
CA ARG A 263 -15.66 10.01 -7.85
C ARG A 263 -15.72 8.59 -7.31
N LEU A 264 -14.62 7.88 -7.47
CA LEU A 264 -14.45 6.51 -7.03
C LEU A 264 -13.00 6.33 -6.57
N ASP A 265 -12.77 6.00 -5.31
CA ASP A 265 -11.48 5.58 -4.79
C ASP A 265 -11.47 4.04 -4.73
N VAL A 266 -10.60 3.40 -5.51
CA VAL A 266 -10.45 1.93 -5.57
C VAL A 266 -9.08 1.49 -5.12
N LEU A 267 -8.96 0.22 -4.78
CA LEU A 267 -7.68 -0.44 -4.54
C LEU A 267 -7.27 -1.32 -5.71
N ALA A 268 -5.98 -1.67 -5.74
CA ALA A 268 -5.47 -2.62 -6.71
C ALA A 268 -6.13 -4.00 -6.51
N GLY A 269 -6.73 -4.52 -7.57
CA GLY A 269 -7.45 -5.80 -7.60
C GLY A 269 -8.97 -5.68 -7.34
N ASP A 270 -9.47 -4.49 -7.01
CA ASP A 270 -10.92 -4.26 -6.94
C ASP A 270 -11.59 -4.49 -8.28
N THR A 271 -12.81 -4.99 -8.23
CA THR A 271 -13.66 -5.11 -9.42
C THR A 271 -14.90 -4.23 -9.27
N LEU A 272 -15.06 -3.27 -10.17
CA LEU A 272 -16.26 -2.46 -10.30
C LEU A 272 -17.13 -3.00 -11.42
N ARG A 273 -18.39 -3.27 -11.11
CA ARG A 273 -19.44 -3.50 -12.09
C ARG A 273 -20.37 -2.30 -12.13
N LEU A 274 -20.64 -1.76 -13.31
CA LEU A 274 -21.56 -0.66 -13.55
C LEU A 274 -22.70 -1.15 -14.44
N ARG A 275 -23.94 -0.98 -13.98
CA ARG A 275 -25.15 -1.32 -14.72
C ARG A 275 -26.07 -0.13 -14.83
N THR A 276 -26.58 0.15 -16.02
CA THR A 276 -27.67 1.10 -16.16
C THR A 276 -29.01 0.40 -16.22
N LEU A 277 -29.98 0.98 -15.53
CA LEU A 277 -31.33 0.45 -15.37
C LEU A 277 -32.33 1.55 -15.71
N ASP A 278 -33.49 1.17 -16.23
CA ASP A 278 -34.59 2.10 -16.41
C ASP A 278 -35.04 2.71 -15.08
N GLY A 279 -35.56 3.95 -15.15
CA GLY A 279 -36.12 4.60 -13.99
C GLY A 279 -37.43 3.98 -13.51
N SER A 280 -37.91 4.46 -12.37
CA SER A 280 -39.05 3.84 -11.66
C SER A 280 -40.41 4.24 -12.25
N ILE A 281 -40.46 5.27 -13.11
CA ILE A 281 -41.67 5.74 -13.79
C ILE A 281 -41.63 5.48 -15.30
N ALA A 282 -42.80 5.43 -15.95
CA ALA A 282 -42.90 5.14 -17.38
C ALA A 282 -42.16 6.15 -18.27
N ALA A 283 -42.05 7.41 -17.84
CA ALA A 283 -41.32 8.46 -18.55
C ALA A 283 -39.79 8.27 -18.49
N GLU A 284 -39.28 7.40 -17.63
CA GLU A 284 -37.85 7.14 -17.39
C GLU A 284 -37.39 5.79 -17.98
N ARG A 285 -38.19 5.21 -18.88
CA ARG A 285 -37.89 3.94 -19.55
C ARG A 285 -37.32 4.17 -20.94
N GLY A 286 -36.35 3.34 -21.33
CA GLY A 286 -35.74 3.38 -22.67
C GLY A 286 -34.78 4.55 -22.89
N ALA A 287 -34.25 5.13 -21.81
CA ALA A 287 -33.13 6.06 -21.90
C ALA A 287 -31.91 5.33 -22.48
N ASP A 288 -31.35 5.89 -23.54
CA ASP A 288 -30.11 5.43 -24.17
C ASP A 288 -28.92 6.03 -23.43
N SER A 289 -28.23 5.20 -22.64
CA SER A 289 -27.19 5.62 -21.70
C SER A 289 -25.79 5.44 -22.28
N PHE A 290 -24.80 6.03 -21.60
CA PHE A 290 -23.41 5.97 -22.00
C PHE A 290 -22.52 6.09 -20.76
N LEU A 291 -21.53 5.20 -20.64
CA LEU A 291 -20.62 5.17 -19.49
C LEU A 291 -19.18 5.40 -19.91
N LYS A 292 -18.43 6.12 -19.07
CA LYS A 292 -16.96 6.24 -19.16
C LYS A 292 -16.32 6.06 -17.78
N ILE A 293 -15.11 5.51 -17.77
CA ILE A 293 -14.22 5.51 -16.60
C ILE A 293 -12.98 6.33 -16.95
N PHE A 294 -12.60 7.23 -16.04
CA PHE A 294 -11.38 8.03 -16.13
C PHE A 294 -10.46 7.74 -14.96
N ASP A 295 -9.14 7.78 -15.18
CA ASP A 295 -8.16 7.82 -14.10
C ASP A 295 -8.06 9.21 -13.45
N GLU A 296 -7.26 9.33 -12.39
CA GLU A 296 -7.07 10.58 -11.64
C GLU A 296 -6.59 11.75 -12.52
N SER A 297 -5.83 11.46 -13.59
CA SER A 297 -5.34 12.47 -14.53
C SER A 297 -6.41 12.95 -15.52
N GLY A 298 -7.56 12.28 -15.55
CA GLY A 298 -8.65 12.52 -16.48
C GLY A 298 -8.51 11.79 -17.81
N ARG A 299 -7.61 10.80 -17.90
CA ARG A 299 -7.49 9.96 -19.10
C ARG A 299 -8.60 8.92 -19.09
N GLU A 300 -9.31 8.80 -20.22
CA GLU A 300 -10.33 7.77 -20.43
C GLU A 300 -9.68 6.37 -20.43
N ILE A 301 -10.12 5.52 -19.51
CA ILE A 301 -9.65 4.13 -19.36
C ILE A 301 -10.54 3.19 -20.15
N LEU A 302 -11.85 3.43 -20.08
CA LEU A 302 -12.88 2.57 -20.64
C LEU A 302 -14.12 3.39 -20.95
N ARG A 303 -14.87 2.96 -21.96
CA ARG A 303 -16.20 3.47 -22.28
C ARG A 303 -17.09 2.33 -22.72
N ASP A 304 -18.38 2.43 -22.46
CA ASP A 304 -19.39 1.45 -22.88
C ASP A 304 -20.61 2.16 -23.47
N ASP A 305 -21.14 1.55 -24.52
CA ASP A 305 -22.26 2.00 -25.35
C ASP A 305 -22.92 0.74 -25.91
N ASP A 306 -24.05 0.34 -25.33
CA ASP A 306 -24.76 -0.93 -25.58
C ASP A 306 -23.98 -2.22 -25.27
N SER A 307 -24.20 -2.77 -24.09
CA SER A 307 -23.59 -4.03 -23.66
C SER A 307 -24.27 -5.28 -24.29
N PRO A 308 -23.51 -6.24 -24.86
CA PRO A 308 -24.06 -7.48 -25.40
C PRO A 308 -24.81 -8.31 -24.33
N GLY A 309 -26.12 -8.49 -24.52
CA GLY A 309 -26.98 -9.25 -23.59
C GLY A 309 -27.67 -8.40 -22.53
N ALA A 310 -27.40 -7.09 -22.48
CA ALA A 310 -28.23 -6.12 -21.77
C ALA A 310 -29.49 -5.77 -22.59
N ALA A 311 -30.45 -5.06 -21.97
CA ALA A 311 -31.56 -4.45 -22.72
C ALA A 311 -31.01 -3.37 -23.66
N THR A 312 -31.65 -3.14 -24.80
CA THR A 312 -31.23 -2.11 -25.78
C THR A 312 -31.12 -0.73 -25.12
N GLY A 313 -30.01 -0.03 -25.34
CA GLY A 313 -29.70 1.27 -24.74
C GLY A 313 -29.21 1.19 -23.29
N LYS A 314 -28.66 0.04 -22.85
CA LYS A 314 -28.15 -0.18 -21.48
C LYS A 314 -26.74 -0.77 -21.45
N GLU A 315 -26.05 -0.48 -20.35
CA GLU A 315 -24.67 -0.88 -20.10
C GLU A 315 -24.59 -1.87 -18.93
N ASP A 316 -23.68 -2.84 -19.03
CA ASP A 316 -23.29 -3.79 -17.98
C ASP A 316 -21.77 -4.01 -18.05
N LEU A 317 -21.05 -3.01 -17.59
CA LEU A 317 -19.59 -2.92 -17.67
C LEU A 317 -18.94 -3.50 -16.43
N THR A 318 -17.93 -4.35 -16.58
CA THR A 318 -17.10 -4.81 -15.46
C THR A 318 -15.63 -4.48 -15.71
N TYR A 319 -14.98 -3.90 -14.70
CA TYR A 319 -13.57 -3.52 -14.77
C TYR A 319 -12.85 -3.87 -13.47
N THR A 320 -11.74 -4.60 -13.58
CA THR A 320 -10.83 -4.88 -12.47
C THR A 320 -9.66 -3.91 -12.53
N PHE A 321 -9.43 -3.16 -11.46
CA PHE A 321 -8.41 -2.13 -11.41
C PHE A 321 -7.04 -2.75 -11.15
N PRO A 322 -6.06 -2.59 -12.07
CA PRO A 322 -4.71 -3.10 -11.84
C PRO A 322 -3.92 -2.25 -10.83
N VAL A 323 -4.31 -0.99 -10.63
CA VAL A 323 -3.64 -0.01 -9.75
C VAL A 323 -4.71 0.70 -8.93
N GLY A 324 -4.52 0.75 -7.61
CA GLY A 324 -5.37 1.50 -6.69
C GLY A 324 -5.18 3.00 -6.84
N GLY A 325 -6.20 3.78 -6.49
CA GLY A 325 -6.18 5.22 -6.60
C GLY A 325 -7.55 5.80 -6.88
N ARG A 326 -7.55 7.08 -7.25
CA ARG A 326 -8.78 7.81 -7.59
C ARG A 326 -9.13 7.64 -9.06
N TYR A 327 -10.38 7.35 -9.31
CA TYR A 327 -11.01 7.23 -10.61
C TYR A 327 -12.32 8.01 -10.62
N TRP A 328 -12.88 8.14 -11.82
CA TRP A 328 -14.14 8.82 -12.03
C TRP A 328 -15.02 8.04 -12.98
N VAL A 329 -16.28 7.86 -12.60
CA VAL A 329 -17.32 7.29 -13.45
C VAL A 329 -18.13 8.42 -14.03
N GLY A 330 -18.06 8.58 -15.34
CA GLY A 330 -18.95 9.44 -16.09
C GLY A 330 -20.19 8.66 -16.55
N ALA A 331 -21.37 9.16 -16.22
CA ALA A 331 -22.64 8.62 -16.69
C ALA A 331 -23.46 9.71 -17.38
N SER A 332 -23.90 9.42 -18.59
CA SER A 332 -24.66 10.35 -19.42
C SER A 332 -25.68 9.62 -20.30
N ALA A 333 -26.47 10.38 -21.05
CA ALA A 333 -27.15 9.83 -22.22
C ALA A 333 -26.19 9.72 -23.41
N PHE A 334 -26.52 8.88 -24.40
CA PHE A 334 -25.72 8.69 -25.62
C PHE A 334 -25.52 9.97 -26.44
N ASP A 335 -26.50 10.87 -26.45
CA ASP A 335 -26.41 12.19 -27.12
C ASP A 335 -25.32 13.10 -26.50
N GLN A 336 -24.89 12.81 -25.27
CA GLN A 336 -23.87 13.56 -24.54
C GLN A 336 -22.45 12.96 -24.65
N ARG A 337 -22.25 11.80 -25.29
CA ARG A 337 -21.02 10.96 -25.26
C ARG A 337 -19.68 11.65 -25.56
N ASP A 338 -19.70 12.80 -26.22
CA ASP A 338 -18.49 13.52 -26.66
C ASP A 338 -17.84 14.38 -25.54
N TYR A 339 -18.30 14.28 -24.29
CA TYR A 339 -17.64 14.92 -23.14
C TYR A 339 -16.25 14.32 -22.86
N THR A 340 -15.32 15.15 -22.38
CA THR A 340 -14.03 14.72 -21.82
C THR A 340 -14.05 14.88 -20.31
N PHE A 341 -12.98 14.53 -19.60
CA PHE A 341 -12.93 14.71 -18.14
C PHE A 341 -13.06 16.18 -17.69
N THR A 342 -12.57 17.12 -18.50
CA THR A 342 -12.52 18.56 -18.20
C THR A 342 -13.50 19.39 -19.01
N THR A 343 -14.00 18.86 -20.13
CA THR A 343 -14.93 19.57 -21.02
C THR A 343 -16.31 18.90 -20.98
N PRO A 344 -17.30 19.51 -20.31
CA PRO A 344 -18.66 18.98 -20.32
C PRO A 344 -19.29 19.17 -21.70
N TRP A 345 -20.28 18.34 -22.01
CA TRP A 345 -21.08 18.48 -23.22
C TRP A 345 -21.97 19.73 -23.14
N THR A 346 -22.12 20.47 -24.24
CA THR A 346 -22.73 21.82 -24.27
C THR A 346 -24.11 21.89 -24.94
N GLY A 347 -24.64 20.76 -25.40
CA GLY A 347 -25.96 20.69 -26.04
C GLY A 347 -27.12 20.58 -25.05
N SER A 348 -28.33 20.31 -25.58
CA SER A 348 -29.55 20.03 -24.79
C SER A 348 -29.90 18.54 -24.84
N ALA A 349 -29.81 17.84 -23.70
CA ALA A 349 -30.08 16.41 -23.65
C ALA A 349 -31.59 16.13 -23.72
N SER A 350 -31.98 15.15 -24.52
CA SER A 350 -33.39 14.80 -24.74
C SER A 350 -33.85 13.58 -23.94
N SER A 351 -32.91 12.83 -23.36
CA SER A 351 -33.17 11.55 -22.70
C SER A 351 -33.73 11.70 -21.28
N PRO A 352 -34.69 10.86 -20.87
CA PRO A 352 -35.20 10.89 -19.50
C PRO A 352 -34.20 10.30 -18.50
N ALA A 353 -34.47 10.48 -17.20
CA ALA A 353 -33.58 9.97 -16.15
C ALA A 353 -33.49 8.43 -16.16
N PHE A 354 -32.38 7.90 -15.66
CA PHE A 354 -32.15 6.46 -15.49
C PHE A 354 -31.38 6.20 -14.18
N TYR A 355 -31.24 4.92 -13.79
CA TYR A 355 -30.42 4.56 -12.64
C TYR A 355 -29.07 3.99 -13.08
N LEU A 356 -28.01 4.43 -12.43
CA LEU A 356 -26.72 3.75 -12.42
C LEU A 356 -26.64 2.92 -11.15
N GLU A 357 -26.43 1.62 -11.30
CA GLU A 357 -26.07 0.73 -10.21
C GLU A 357 -24.59 0.38 -10.32
N ALA A 358 -23.81 0.71 -9.29
CA ALA A 358 -22.41 0.35 -9.19
C ALA A 358 -22.23 -0.69 -8.09
N THR A 359 -21.55 -1.78 -8.38
CA THR A 359 -21.14 -2.79 -7.42
C THR A 359 -19.62 -2.84 -7.38
N LEU A 360 -19.03 -2.50 -6.23
CA LEU A 360 -17.60 -2.67 -5.98
C LEU A 360 -17.40 -3.97 -5.21
N THR A 361 -16.53 -4.84 -5.70
CA THR A 361 -16.15 -6.09 -5.02
C THR A 361 -14.66 -6.02 -4.72
N GLY A 362 -14.30 -6.13 -3.44
CA GLY A 362 -12.91 -6.13 -3.00
C GLY A 362 -12.15 -7.38 -3.45
N ARG A 363 -10.82 -7.30 -3.44
CA ARG A 363 -9.92 -8.42 -3.75
C ARG A 363 -10.12 -9.59 -2.78
N ALA A 364 -10.03 -10.83 -3.29
CA ALA A 364 -9.96 -12.02 -2.44
C ALA A 364 -8.58 -12.14 -1.76
N GLY A 365 -8.56 -12.10 -0.42
CA GLY A 365 -7.38 -12.37 0.42
C GLY A 365 -6.96 -11.17 1.27
N ASP A 366 -7.55 -11.05 2.47
CA ASP A 366 -7.13 -10.07 3.47
C ASP A 366 -5.96 -10.60 4.31
N GLU A 367 -5.11 -9.69 4.80
CA GLU A 367 -4.08 -10.01 5.79
C GLU A 367 -4.71 -10.40 7.14
N PRO A 368 -4.01 -11.12 8.01
CA PRO A 368 -4.55 -11.45 9.32
C PRO A 368 -4.84 -10.19 10.14
N HIS A 369 -6.10 -9.99 10.56
CA HIS A 369 -6.50 -8.79 11.29
C HIS A 369 -6.31 -8.85 12.82
N GLN A 370 -5.68 -9.93 13.30
CA GLN A 370 -5.39 -10.16 14.71
C GLN A 370 -4.17 -11.08 14.84
N ILE A 371 -3.48 -11.01 15.98
CA ILE A 371 -2.26 -11.79 16.27
C ILE A 371 -2.50 -13.29 16.09
N ALA A 372 -3.60 -13.83 16.62
CA ALA A 372 -3.90 -15.26 16.53
C ALA A 372 -4.19 -15.74 15.10
N GLY A 373 -4.62 -14.83 14.21
CA GLY A 373 -4.79 -15.11 12.80
C GLY A 373 -3.46 -15.13 12.03
N ALA A 374 -2.44 -14.41 12.52
CA ALA A 374 -1.09 -14.40 11.96
C ALA A 374 -0.29 -15.63 12.40
N SER A 375 -0.83 -16.83 12.14
CA SER A 375 -0.23 -18.08 12.62
C SER A 375 1.04 -18.47 11.85
N GLN A 376 1.18 -18.04 10.61
CA GLN A 376 2.34 -18.30 9.75
C GLN A 376 3.30 -17.12 9.81
N ALA A 377 4.60 -17.41 9.98
CA ALA A 377 5.63 -16.38 9.90
C ALA A 377 5.77 -15.86 8.46
N VAL A 378 6.12 -14.59 8.31
CA VAL A 378 6.35 -13.99 6.99
C VAL A 378 7.63 -14.54 6.37
N PRO A 379 7.62 -14.71 5.04
CA PRO A 379 8.76 -15.25 4.35
C PRO A 379 9.89 -14.23 4.09
N PHE A 380 11.13 -14.51 4.49
CA PHE A 380 12.30 -13.67 4.22
C PHE A 380 13.16 -14.23 3.07
N ALA A 381 13.05 -13.65 1.88
CA ALA A 381 13.94 -13.92 0.76
C ALA A 381 15.21 -13.06 0.86
N GLY A 382 16.38 -13.67 1.09
CA GLY A 382 17.65 -12.94 1.23
C GLY A 382 17.65 -11.93 2.39
N GLY A 383 16.91 -12.22 3.46
CA GLY A 383 16.77 -11.33 4.63
C GLY A 383 15.77 -10.19 4.43
N THR A 384 15.00 -10.17 3.33
CA THR A 384 13.98 -9.15 3.08
C THR A 384 12.62 -9.79 2.87
N TYR A 385 11.61 -9.27 3.55
CA TYR A 385 10.20 -9.47 3.25
C TYR A 385 9.65 -8.17 2.66
N ALA A 386 8.94 -8.27 1.53
CA ALA A 386 8.26 -7.14 0.92
C ALA A 386 6.83 -7.53 0.55
N ARG A 387 5.89 -6.63 0.79
CA ARG A 387 4.47 -6.84 0.52
C ARG A 387 3.84 -5.52 0.14
N GLU A 388 3.13 -5.50 -0.99
CA GLU A 388 2.20 -4.42 -1.30
C GLU A 388 0.79 -4.93 -1.02
N THR A 389 0.07 -4.19 -0.18
CA THR A 389 -1.29 -4.52 0.20
C THR A 389 -2.01 -3.27 0.69
N THR A 390 -3.18 -3.45 1.28
CA THR A 390 -4.01 -2.36 1.72
C THR A 390 -4.53 -2.59 3.13
N LEU A 391 -4.40 -1.56 3.95
CA LEU A 391 -5.01 -1.48 5.26
C LEU A 391 -6.49 -1.10 5.11
N ALA A 392 -7.39 -2.04 5.43
CA ALA A 392 -8.83 -1.82 5.36
C ALA A 392 -9.42 -1.29 6.68
N GLY A 393 -10.18 -0.21 6.60
CA GLY A 393 -10.98 0.30 7.71
C GLY A 393 -10.18 0.75 8.92
N ALA A 394 -10.81 0.64 10.08
CA ALA A 394 -10.13 0.70 11.37
C ALA A 394 -9.34 -0.59 11.68
N ALA A 395 -9.33 -1.59 10.78
CA ALA A 395 -8.62 -2.84 10.98
C ALA A 395 -7.11 -2.60 11.03
N ALA A 396 -6.40 -3.62 11.50
CA ALA A 396 -4.95 -3.64 11.57
C ALA A 396 -4.46 -4.96 11.01
N ASP A 397 -3.41 -4.91 10.20
CA ASP A 397 -2.83 -6.11 9.60
C ASP A 397 -1.66 -6.58 10.47
N TYR A 398 -1.60 -7.89 10.70
CA TYR A 398 -0.59 -8.51 11.55
C TYR A 398 0.28 -9.47 10.74
N TYR A 399 1.59 -9.24 10.81
CA TYR A 399 2.62 -10.07 10.22
C TYR A 399 3.46 -10.68 11.32
N ARG A 400 3.45 -12.01 11.42
CA ARG A 400 4.30 -12.71 12.37
C ARG A 400 5.73 -12.77 11.84
N ILE A 401 6.69 -12.37 12.65
CA ILE A 401 8.12 -12.61 12.44
C ILE A 401 8.60 -13.55 13.54
N ASP A 402 9.28 -14.64 13.18
CA ASP A 402 9.95 -15.51 14.16
C ASP A 402 11.35 -14.96 14.40
N ALA A 403 11.43 -14.00 15.32
CA ALA A 403 12.64 -13.23 15.52
C ALA A 403 13.68 -13.97 16.36
N VAL A 404 14.94 -13.60 16.16
CA VAL A 404 16.10 -14.17 16.84
C VAL A 404 16.71 -13.16 17.79
N ALA A 405 17.04 -13.56 19.02
CA ALA A 405 17.69 -12.67 19.98
C ALA A 405 18.95 -12.00 19.40
N GLY A 406 19.02 -10.68 19.46
CA GLY A 406 20.11 -9.86 18.92
C GLY A 406 20.00 -9.52 17.43
N ALA A 407 19.11 -10.15 16.66
CA ALA A 407 18.85 -9.76 15.28
C ALA A 407 18.07 -8.44 15.25
N SER A 408 18.32 -7.62 14.23
CA SER A 408 17.66 -6.33 14.03
C SER A 408 16.76 -6.36 12.81
N TYR A 409 15.61 -5.70 12.90
CA TYR A 409 14.59 -5.65 11.86
C TYR A 409 14.30 -4.18 11.54
N ALA A 410 14.57 -3.78 10.31
CA ALA A 410 14.19 -2.48 9.78
C ALA A 410 12.83 -2.64 9.08
N ILE A 411 11.80 -2.00 9.63
CA ILE A 411 10.44 -2.10 9.13
C ILE A 411 10.08 -0.75 8.52
N THR A 412 9.74 -0.74 7.25
CA THR A 412 9.36 0.45 6.49
C THR A 412 7.96 0.27 5.93
N THR A 413 7.13 1.30 6.06
CA THR A 413 5.91 1.44 5.28
C THR A 413 6.06 2.62 4.33
N ALA A 414 5.54 2.50 3.11
CA ALA A 414 5.48 3.57 2.13
C ALA A 414 4.23 3.44 1.27
N LEU A 415 3.87 4.49 0.51
CA LEU A 415 2.89 4.31 -0.57
C LEU A 415 3.52 3.40 -1.65
N PRO A 416 2.79 2.44 -2.25
CA PRO A 416 3.32 1.63 -3.34
C PRO A 416 3.88 2.47 -4.48
N ALA A 417 4.93 1.98 -5.13
CA ALA A 417 5.63 2.73 -6.18
C ALA A 417 4.74 2.98 -7.42
N ALA A 418 3.77 2.10 -7.66
CA ALA A 418 2.78 2.23 -8.71
C ALA A 418 1.68 3.29 -8.41
N GLY A 419 1.69 3.89 -7.22
CA GLY A 419 0.61 4.73 -6.71
C GLY A 419 -0.37 3.94 -5.83
N GLY A 420 -1.39 4.63 -5.32
CA GLY A 420 -2.37 4.05 -4.41
C GLY A 420 -3.11 5.13 -3.61
N LEU A 421 -4.08 4.73 -2.80
CA LEU A 421 -4.76 5.63 -1.87
C LEU A 421 -3.86 5.97 -0.69
N PRO A 422 -3.37 7.22 -0.55
CA PRO A 422 -2.48 7.58 0.53
C PRO A 422 -3.22 7.62 1.86
N GLY A 423 -2.57 7.13 2.90
CA GLY A 423 -3.05 7.32 4.27
C GLY A 423 -2.18 6.66 5.31
N ALA A 424 -2.56 6.84 6.57
CA ALA A 424 -1.74 6.41 7.69
C ALA A 424 -1.63 4.88 7.74
N SER A 425 -0.39 4.39 7.62
CA SER A 425 0.02 2.99 7.65
C SER A 425 1.23 2.89 8.57
N VAL A 426 0.96 3.05 9.86
CA VAL A 426 1.93 3.13 10.95
C VAL A 426 2.24 1.72 11.45
N ALA A 427 3.52 1.34 11.45
CA ALA A 427 3.93 0.06 12.01
C ALA A 427 4.22 0.14 13.52
N ALA A 428 3.86 -0.93 14.22
CA ALA A 428 4.28 -1.21 15.58
C ALA A 428 4.61 -2.70 15.74
N VAL A 429 5.55 -3.03 16.62
CA VAL A 429 5.98 -4.40 16.88
C VAL A 429 5.47 -4.82 18.25
N TYR A 430 4.86 -5.99 18.32
CA TYR A 430 4.34 -6.61 19.53
C TYR A 430 5.05 -7.95 19.77
N ASP A 431 5.25 -8.33 21.03
CA ASP A 431 5.69 -9.68 21.38
C ASP A 431 4.53 -10.70 21.34
N ALA A 432 4.83 -11.97 21.58
CA ALA A 432 3.84 -13.05 21.58
C ALA A 432 2.74 -12.92 22.65
N GLN A 433 2.89 -12.04 23.64
CA GLN A 433 1.84 -11.75 24.62
C GLN A 433 1.02 -10.51 24.24
N GLY A 434 1.28 -9.93 23.05
CA GLY A 434 0.59 -8.74 22.58
C GLY A 434 1.07 -7.46 23.28
N ARG A 435 2.27 -7.43 23.86
CA ARG A 435 2.85 -6.20 24.44
C ARG A 435 3.72 -5.50 23.39
N ARG A 436 3.52 -4.19 23.23
CA ARG A 436 4.26 -3.39 22.25
C ARG A 436 5.72 -3.21 22.67
N VAL A 437 6.65 -3.53 21.77
CA VAL A 437 8.11 -3.44 22.01
C VAL A 437 8.79 -2.37 21.15
N ALA A 438 8.21 -2.01 20.01
CA ALA A 438 8.69 -0.93 19.16
C ALA A 438 7.53 -0.30 18.37
N ALA A 439 7.72 0.94 17.92
CA ALA A 439 6.71 1.67 17.16
C ALA A 439 7.33 2.80 16.35
N MET A 440 6.73 3.10 15.20
CA MET A 440 6.91 4.40 14.55
C MET A 440 6.35 5.53 15.44
N SER A 441 6.78 6.76 15.19
CA SER A 441 6.28 7.94 15.92
C SER A 441 4.78 8.21 15.70
N GLY A 442 4.21 7.72 14.58
CA GLY A 442 2.84 8.00 14.15
C GLY A 442 2.62 9.44 13.65
N SER A 443 3.69 10.24 13.52
CA SER A 443 3.61 11.65 13.07
C SER A 443 3.52 11.81 11.56
N ALA A 444 3.79 10.74 10.80
CA ALA A 444 3.71 10.69 9.35
C ALA A 444 2.82 9.52 8.93
N ALA A 445 2.16 9.66 7.76
CA ALA A 445 1.31 8.62 7.22
C ALA A 445 2.10 7.31 6.94
N TYR A 446 3.36 7.44 6.56
CA TYR A 446 4.28 6.35 6.29
C TYR A 446 5.59 6.60 7.03
N GLY A 447 6.40 5.57 7.26
CA GLY A 447 7.65 5.77 7.96
C GLY A 447 8.50 4.52 8.08
N ALA A 448 9.48 4.60 8.98
CA ALA A 448 10.36 3.48 9.31
C ALA A 448 10.51 3.35 10.83
N LEU A 449 10.71 2.11 11.30
CA LEU A 449 11.19 1.83 12.65
C LEU A 449 12.27 0.75 12.58
N ASN A 450 13.18 0.78 13.56
CA ASN A 450 14.16 -0.28 13.78
C ASN A 450 13.87 -0.98 15.10
N PHE A 451 13.93 -2.30 15.11
CA PHE A 451 13.66 -3.14 16.27
C PHE A 451 14.75 -4.20 16.40
N THR A 452 15.40 -4.32 17.55
CA THR A 452 16.32 -5.43 17.86
C THR A 452 15.63 -6.39 18.81
N ALA A 453 15.49 -7.65 18.38
CA ALA A 453 14.81 -8.66 19.16
C ALA A 453 15.58 -9.00 20.43
N GLN A 454 14.88 -9.00 21.56
CA GLN A 454 15.48 -9.26 22.88
C GLN A 454 15.48 -10.76 23.23
N ALA A 455 14.64 -11.55 22.57
CA ALA A 455 14.53 -12.98 22.76
C ALA A 455 14.28 -13.66 21.41
N THR A 456 14.66 -14.94 21.32
CA THR A 456 14.29 -15.79 20.17
C THR A 456 12.84 -16.25 20.37
N ALA A 457 11.90 -15.62 19.68
CA ALA A 457 10.46 -15.83 19.85
C ALA A 457 9.67 -15.20 18.69
N ALA A 458 8.37 -15.51 18.60
CA ALA A 458 7.45 -14.82 17.70
C ALA A 458 7.23 -13.37 18.15
N TYR A 459 7.34 -12.45 17.18
CA TYR A 459 6.90 -11.07 17.27
C TYR A 459 5.91 -10.79 16.15
N TYR A 460 5.14 -9.72 16.28
CA TYR A 460 4.07 -9.38 15.36
C TYR A 460 4.21 -7.92 14.94
N VAL A 461 4.44 -7.69 13.66
CA VAL A 461 4.39 -6.36 13.06
C VAL A 461 2.92 -6.05 12.77
N ARG A 462 2.39 -5.06 13.47
CA ARG A 462 1.04 -4.53 13.29
C ARG A 462 1.12 -3.29 12.40
N ILE A 463 0.41 -3.29 11.29
CA ILE A 463 0.20 -2.12 10.43
C ILE A 463 -1.20 -1.58 10.68
N ALA A 464 -1.32 -0.30 11.02
CA ALA A 464 -2.61 0.35 11.25
C ALA A 464 -2.55 1.86 11.05
N ARG A 465 -3.68 2.55 11.15
CA ARG A 465 -3.74 4.03 11.01
C ARG A 465 -3.06 4.81 12.12
N SER A 466 -2.81 4.15 13.24
CA SER A 466 -2.11 4.71 14.38
C SER A 466 -1.27 3.61 15.03
N VAL A 467 -0.32 4.04 15.85
CA VAL A 467 0.60 3.14 16.58
C VAL A 467 -0.15 2.05 17.38
N GLY A 468 -1.41 2.29 17.73
CA GLY A 468 -2.23 1.38 18.54
C GLY A 468 -1.92 1.51 20.04
N PRO A 469 -2.56 0.68 20.88
CA PRO A 469 -2.36 0.69 22.33
C PRO A 469 -0.99 0.10 22.73
N ALA A 470 -0.65 0.19 24.01
CA ALA A 470 0.58 -0.42 24.54
C ALA A 470 0.50 -1.96 24.63
N ALA A 471 -0.72 -2.51 24.65
CA ALA A 471 -0.99 -3.94 24.62
C ALA A 471 -2.28 -4.21 23.83
N VAL A 472 -2.30 -5.32 23.09
CA VAL A 472 -3.46 -5.85 22.35
C VAL A 472 -3.72 -7.30 22.77
N ALA A 473 -4.99 -7.73 22.81
CA ALA A 473 -5.27 -9.15 23.07
C ALA A 473 -5.05 -9.98 21.80
N PRO A 474 -4.57 -11.24 21.89
CA PRO A 474 -4.25 -12.04 20.70
C PRO A 474 -5.43 -12.27 19.72
N ASN A 475 -6.66 -12.30 20.24
CA ASN A 475 -7.90 -12.52 19.48
C ASN A 475 -8.73 -11.25 19.28
N GLU A 476 -8.15 -10.08 19.52
CA GLU A 476 -8.84 -8.80 19.31
C GLU A 476 -8.79 -8.43 17.83
N ALA A 477 -9.94 -8.52 17.15
CA ALA A 477 -10.13 -7.99 15.80
C ALA A 477 -10.85 -6.64 15.88
N ILE A 478 -10.33 -5.64 15.16
CA ILE A 478 -11.01 -4.35 15.02
C ILE A 478 -11.93 -4.46 13.81
N ALA A 479 -13.24 -4.60 14.06
CA ALA A 479 -14.25 -4.67 13.00
C ALA A 479 -14.45 -3.30 12.34
N ASP A 480 -14.61 -3.30 11.01
CA ASP A 480 -15.06 -2.11 10.28
C ASP A 480 -16.60 -2.00 10.37
N PRO A 481 -17.15 -0.87 10.84
CA PRO A 481 -18.60 -0.69 10.91
C PRO A 481 -19.29 -0.54 9.55
N GLY A 482 -18.54 -0.41 8.45
CA GLY A 482 -19.09 -0.11 7.13
C GLY A 482 -19.66 1.30 7.03
N PHE A 483 -20.42 1.59 5.97
CA PHE A 483 -21.09 2.88 5.80
C PHE A 483 -22.40 2.76 5.01
N ARG A 484 -23.28 3.75 5.22
CA ARG A 484 -24.52 3.92 4.46
C ARG A 484 -24.87 5.39 4.36
N VAL A 485 -25.08 5.86 3.13
CA VAL A 485 -25.51 7.21 2.79
C VAL A 485 -26.77 7.10 1.95
N ALA A 486 -27.85 7.72 2.40
CA ALA A 486 -29.08 7.86 1.64
C ALA A 486 -29.25 9.35 1.29
N PHE A 487 -29.56 9.64 0.02
CA PHE A 487 -29.71 11.01 -0.44
C PHE A 487 -31.16 11.47 -0.29
N GLY A 488 -31.36 12.78 -0.10
CA GLY A 488 -32.67 13.39 0.10
C GLY A 488 -33.64 13.28 -1.08
N ASP A 489 -33.21 12.71 -2.21
CA ASP A 489 -34.04 12.41 -3.39
C ASP A 489 -34.89 11.13 -3.22
N GLY A 490 -34.66 10.35 -2.16
CA GLY A 490 -35.38 9.12 -1.85
C GLY A 490 -35.14 7.97 -2.83
N ALA A 491 -34.23 8.14 -3.78
CA ALA A 491 -34.00 7.23 -4.91
C ALA A 491 -32.53 6.80 -5.02
N SER A 492 -31.61 7.64 -4.54
CA SER A 492 -30.18 7.38 -4.56
C SER A 492 -29.68 6.92 -3.18
N ASN A 493 -28.84 5.90 -3.16
CA ASN A 493 -28.18 5.40 -1.96
C ASN A 493 -26.80 4.81 -2.28
N VAL A 494 -25.93 4.84 -1.28
CA VAL A 494 -24.64 4.17 -1.30
C VAL A 494 -24.48 3.45 0.03
N GLU A 495 -24.16 2.16 -0.02
CA GLU A 495 -23.82 1.38 1.16
C GLU A 495 -22.64 0.46 0.89
N GLY A 496 -21.86 0.19 1.92
CA GLY A 496 -20.68 -0.65 1.81
C GLY A 496 -20.26 -1.26 3.14
N ALA A 497 -19.61 -2.42 3.05
CA ALA A 497 -19.19 -3.19 4.22
C ALA A 497 -17.91 -2.66 4.90
N ARG A 498 -17.15 -1.73 4.29
CA ARG A 498 -15.95 -1.11 4.91
C ARG A 498 -15.93 0.39 4.64
N SER A 499 -15.39 1.17 5.58
CA SER A 499 -15.64 2.61 5.67
C SER A 499 -14.51 3.48 5.11
N GLN A 500 -13.23 3.09 5.25
CA GLN A 500 -12.09 3.78 4.62
C GLN A 500 -10.88 2.81 4.39
N GLY A 501 -9.96 3.00 3.45
CA GLY A 501 -8.76 2.15 3.25
C GLY A 501 -7.52 2.90 2.73
N HIS A 502 -6.32 2.37 2.99
CA HIS A 502 -5.04 2.99 2.61
C HIS A 502 -4.05 1.97 2.04
N ASP A 503 -3.48 2.25 0.87
CA ASP A 503 -2.46 1.41 0.29
C ASP A 503 -1.12 1.59 0.99
N TYR A 504 -0.40 0.49 1.18
CA TYR A 504 0.97 0.52 1.65
C TYR A 504 1.82 -0.59 1.03
N SER A 505 3.07 -0.24 0.76
CA SER A 505 4.17 -1.19 0.67
C SER A 505 4.78 -1.35 2.07
N LEU A 506 4.95 -2.58 2.50
CA LEU A 506 5.66 -2.98 3.71
C LEU A 506 6.95 -3.68 3.30
N THR A 507 8.06 -3.20 3.84
CA THR A 507 9.36 -3.86 3.74
C THR A 507 9.87 -4.14 5.14
N ILE A 508 10.25 -5.39 5.41
CA ILE A 508 10.93 -5.81 6.63
C ILE A 508 12.30 -6.36 6.22
N ILE A 509 13.36 -5.71 6.66
CA ILE A 509 14.74 -6.16 6.43
C ILE A 509 15.28 -6.73 7.73
N GLU A 510 15.56 -8.02 7.76
CA GLU A 510 16.26 -8.69 8.83
C GLU A 510 17.77 -8.53 8.66
N THR A 511 18.45 -8.13 9.74
CA THR A 511 19.89 -8.16 9.90
C THR A 511 20.22 -9.16 11.01
N ALA A 512 20.91 -10.23 10.66
CA ALA A 512 21.30 -11.27 11.61
C ALA A 512 22.14 -10.73 12.79
N ALA A 513 22.03 -11.38 13.94
CA ALA A 513 22.88 -11.10 15.08
C ALA A 513 24.37 -11.40 14.76
N VAL A 514 25.27 -10.68 15.42
CA VAL A 514 26.72 -10.72 15.17
C VAL A 514 27.44 -11.09 16.49
N PRO A 515 28.06 -12.28 16.61
CA PRO A 515 27.96 -13.42 15.70
C PRO A 515 26.56 -14.07 15.74
N PRO A 516 26.16 -14.85 14.71
CA PRO A 516 24.85 -15.50 14.69
C PRO A 516 24.70 -16.47 15.88
N PRO A 517 23.54 -16.56 16.55
CA PRO A 517 23.32 -17.57 17.58
C PRO A 517 23.12 -18.95 16.95
N ASN A 518 23.59 -20.00 17.62
CA ASN A 518 23.20 -21.37 17.26
C ASN A 518 21.72 -21.58 17.62
N LEU A 519 20.86 -21.69 16.61
CA LEU A 519 19.42 -21.93 16.77
C LEU A 519 19.06 -23.40 16.60
N HIS A 520 19.89 -24.13 15.87
CA HIS A 520 19.62 -25.52 15.51
C HIS A 520 20.82 -26.38 15.86
N PRO A 521 20.57 -27.63 16.30
CA PRO A 521 21.66 -28.54 16.56
C PRO A 521 22.40 -28.88 15.25
N LEU A 522 23.72 -28.97 15.35
CA LEU A 522 24.55 -29.70 14.40
C LEU A 522 24.44 -31.18 14.72
N PHE A 523 24.21 -32.03 13.71
CA PHE A 523 24.26 -33.48 13.83
C PHE A 523 25.56 -34.00 13.26
N LEU A 524 26.14 -34.97 13.96
CA LEU A 524 27.45 -35.50 13.64
C LEU A 524 27.41 -37.02 13.69
N ASP A 525 27.95 -37.61 12.65
CA ASP A 525 28.27 -39.02 12.61
C ASP A 525 29.74 -39.20 12.96
N TYR A 526 30.03 -39.93 14.05
CA TYR A 526 31.39 -40.29 14.46
C TYR A 526 31.70 -41.77 14.15
N GLY A 527 31.11 -42.30 13.08
CA GLY A 527 31.18 -43.67 12.64
C GLY A 527 30.70 -44.65 13.72
N ALA A 528 31.51 -45.65 14.01
CA ALA A 528 31.30 -46.60 15.10
C ALA A 528 31.15 -45.97 16.50
N SER A 529 31.50 -44.68 16.69
CA SER A 529 31.23 -43.94 17.93
C SER A 529 29.80 -43.35 18.01
N GLY A 530 29.00 -43.57 16.98
CA GLY A 530 27.57 -43.33 16.92
C GLY A 530 27.15 -41.98 16.38
N LEU A 531 25.84 -41.74 16.44
CA LEU A 531 25.19 -40.49 16.07
C LEU A 531 25.15 -39.50 17.25
N TRP A 532 25.59 -38.27 17.01
CA TRP A 532 25.68 -37.20 17.99
C TRP A 532 24.96 -35.93 17.53
N ARG A 533 24.68 -35.07 18.51
CA ARG A 533 24.23 -33.70 18.28
C ARG A 533 25.05 -32.72 19.11
N TRP A 534 25.16 -31.50 18.60
CA TRP A 534 25.76 -30.37 19.30
C TRP A 534 24.87 -29.14 19.21
N SER A 535 24.74 -28.43 20.32
CA SER A 535 24.18 -27.07 20.36
C SER A 535 24.94 -26.26 21.40
N GLU A 536 24.90 -24.94 21.28
CA GLU A 536 25.63 -24.05 22.20
C GLU A 536 25.11 -24.16 23.64
N ALA A 537 23.78 -24.33 23.81
CA ALA A 537 23.17 -24.52 25.13
C ALA A 537 23.34 -25.94 25.69
N GLY A 538 23.33 -26.96 24.82
CA GLY A 538 23.27 -28.37 25.22
C GLY A 538 24.61 -29.09 25.28
N GLY A 539 25.65 -28.53 24.64
CA GLY A 539 26.92 -29.22 24.38
C GLY A 539 26.77 -30.41 23.42
N PHE A 540 27.82 -31.21 23.32
CA PHE A 540 27.79 -32.48 22.59
C PHE A 540 27.02 -33.54 23.38
N ARG A 541 26.10 -34.23 22.71
CA ARG A 541 25.32 -35.34 23.28
C ARG A 541 25.16 -36.45 22.25
N GLN A 542 25.43 -37.68 22.67
CA GLN A 542 25.18 -38.85 21.86
C GLN A 542 23.67 -39.12 21.79
N ILE A 543 23.14 -39.31 20.59
CA ILE A 543 21.76 -39.74 20.35
C ILE A 543 21.68 -41.26 20.53
N ASN A 544 22.56 -42.00 19.87
CA ASN A 544 22.75 -43.44 20.05
C ASN A 544 24.17 -43.87 19.63
N ALA A 545 24.48 -45.15 19.83
CA ALA A 545 25.77 -45.75 19.49
C ALA A 545 25.79 -46.45 18.12
N ALA A 546 24.73 -46.31 17.31
CA ALA A 546 24.66 -46.92 16.00
C ALA A 546 25.41 -46.06 14.97
N ASP A 547 26.13 -46.72 14.07
CA ASP A 547 26.93 -46.15 12.98
C ASP A 547 26.01 -45.81 11.79
N PRO A 548 25.69 -44.52 11.54
CA PRO A 548 24.98 -44.07 10.34
C PRO A 548 25.81 -44.32 9.07
N GLN A 549 25.13 -44.41 7.93
CA GLN A 549 25.78 -44.34 6.59
C GLN A 549 25.47 -43.02 5.88
N ASP A 550 24.28 -42.47 6.14
CA ASP A 550 23.85 -41.14 5.69
C ASP A 550 22.98 -40.47 6.77
N LEU A 551 22.99 -39.15 6.80
CA LEU A 551 22.08 -38.35 7.60
C LEU A 551 21.78 -37.00 6.94
N VAL A 552 20.50 -36.62 6.93
CA VAL A 552 20.01 -35.36 6.37
C VAL A 552 19.00 -34.71 7.30
N VAL A 553 19.02 -33.38 7.37
CA VAL A 553 18.13 -32.61 8.27
C VAL A 553 17.09 -31.90 7.44
N ALA A 554 15.81 -32.12 7.74
CA ALA A 554 14.73 -31.46 7.06
C ALA A 554 14.51 -30.02 7.57
N ALA A 555 13.79 -29.23 6.76
CA ALA A 555 13.42 -27.87 7.11
C ALA A 555 12.57 -27.76 8.38
N ASP A 556 11.92 -28.81 8.87
CA ASP A 556 11.20 -28.80 10.17
C ASP A 556 12.11 -29.10 11.38
N GLY A 557 13.40 -29.36 11.15
CA GLY A 557 14.39 -29.74 12.17
C GLY A 557 14.45 -31.24 12.48
N SER A 558 13.65 -32.07 11.79
CA SER A 558 13.75 -33.52 11.90
C SER A 558 15.03 -34.03 11.24
N LEU A 559 15.65 -35.02 11.87
CA LEU A 559 16.80 -35.71 11.31
C LEU A 559 16.33 -37.02 10.67
N TYR A 560 16.67 -37.25 9.41
CA TYR A 560 16.58 -38.57 8.80
C TYR A 560 17.97 -39.19 8.79
N VAL A 561 18.03 -40.47 9.16
CA VAL A 561 19.27 -41.21 9.31
C VAL A 561 19.11 -42.53 8.59
N ASP A 562 20.07 -42.84 7.75
CA ASP A 562 20.26 -44.18 7.24
C ASP A 562 21.20 -44.96 8.15
N TYR A 563 20.77 -46.14 8.59
CA TYR A 563 21.58 -47.11 9.33
C TYR A 563 21.94 -48.33 8.46
N GLY A 564 22.07 -48.13 7.15
CA GLY A 564 22.35 -49.17 6.17
C GLY A 564 21.25 -50.22 6.13
N GLY A 565 21.63 -51.49 6.28
CA GLY A 565 20.70 -52.63 6.34
C GLY A 565 19.63 -52.58 7.45
N PHE A 566 19.66 -51.60 8.36
CA PHE A 566 18.60 -51.33 9.33
C PHE A 566 17.59 -50.26 8.88
N GLY A 567 17.79 -49.72 7.68
CA GLY A 567 16.91 -48.82 6.94
C GLY A 567 16.93 -47.37 7.41
N VAL A 568 15.92 -46.62 6.95
CA VAL A 568 15.75 -45.19 7.18
C VAL A 568 14.97 -44.93 8.48
N TRP A 569 15.49 -44.04 9.30
CA TRP A 569 14.89 -43.62 10.57
C TRP A 569 14.71 -42.10 10.62
N ARG A 570 13.67 -41.65 11.31
CA ARG A 570 13.42 -40.24 11.61
C ARG A 570 13.58 -40.01 13.11
N TRP A 571 14.37 -39.01 13.49
CA TRP A 571 14.54 -38.56 14.86
C TRP A 571 14.00 -37.14 15.05
N THR A 572 13.30 -36.94 16.16
CA THR A 572 12.97 -35.60 16.68
C THR A 572 13.23 -35.53 18.18
N GLU A 573 13.50 -34.34 18.71
CA GLU A 573 13.77 -34.14 20.14
C GLU A 573 12.62 -34.67 21.01
N ALA A 574 11.37 -34.43 20.61
CA ALA A 574 10.19 -34.87 21.36
C ALA A 574 9.80 -36.34 21.12
N GLY A 575 10.12 -36.88 19.95
CA GLY A 575 9.61 -38.17 19.48
C GLY A 575 10.60 -39.32 19.55
N GLY A 576 11.90 -39.03 19.71
CA GLY A 576 12.98 -40.01 19.59
C GLY A 576 13.11 -40.58 18.18
N LEU A 577 13.85 -41.68 18.05
CA LEU A 577 14.02 -42.42 16.79
C LEU A 577 12.78 -43.25 16.45
N ARG A 578 12.34 -43.16 15.20
CA ARG A 578 11.26 -43.99 14.63
C ARG A 578 11.65 -44.45 13.23
N GLN A 579 11.53 -45.75 12.96
CA GLN A 579 11.82 -46.29 11.64
C GLN A 579 10.77 -45.80 10.63
N VAL A 580 11.24 -45.29 9.50
CA VAL A 580 10.42 -44.84 8.36
C VAL A 580 10.30 -45.97 7.35
N ASN A 581 11.41 -46.66 7.07
CA ASN A 581 11.47 -47.82 6.17
C ASN A 581 12.58 -48.78 6.64
N ALA A 582 12.42 -50.07 6.36
CA ALA A 582 13.42 -51.09 6.66
C ALA A 582 14.38 -51.35 5.49
N ALA A 583 14.09 -50.81 4.31
CA ALA A 583 14.99 -50.89 3.15
C ALA A 583 16.22 -49.99 3.33
N ASP A 584 17.36 -50.52 2.90
CA ASP A 584 18.68 -49.88 2.85
C ASP A 584 18.73 -48.91 1.66
N PRO A 585 18.74 -47.58 1.88
CA PRO A 585 18.88 -46.58 0.84
C PRO A 585 20.36 -46.44 0.40
N GLU A 586 20.58 -45.91 -0.80
CA GLU A 586 21.94 -45.54 -1.25
C GLU A 586 22.23 -44.05 -0.99
N ALA A 587 21.19 -43.20 -0.99
CA ALA A 587 21.31 -41.78 -0.64
C ALA A 587 19.97 -41.17 -0.15
N LEU A 588 20.08 -40.08 0.60
CA LEU A 588 18.95 -39.29 1.12
C LEU A 588 19.07 -37.80 0.76
N ALA A 589 17.94 -37.13 0.52
CA ALA A 589 17.85 -35.68 0.48
C ALA A 589 16.51 -35.18 1.04
N THR A 590 16.47 -33.98 1.61
CA THR A 590 15.23 -33.42 2.18
C THR A 590 14.70 -32.27 1.35
N GLY A 591 13.39 -32.25 1.15
CA GLY A 591 12.67 -31.16 0.49
C GLY A 591 12.02 -30.18 1.48
N PRO A 592 11.22 -29.24 0.98
CA PRO A 592 10.38 -28.40 1.82
C PRO A 592 9.38 -29.25 2.63
N ASP A 593 8.89 -28.69 3.74
CA ASP A 593 7.80 -29.27 4.55
C ASP A 593 8.03 -30.71 5.09
N GLY A 594 9.29 -31.11 5.29
CA GLY A 594 9.63 -32.41 5.88
C GLY A 594 9.59 -33.58 4.89
N GLU A 595 9.52 -33.29 3.60
CA GLU A 595 9.69 -34.26 2.50
C GLU A 595 11.06 -34.95 2.57
N LEU A 596 11.06 -36.25 2.25
CA LEU A 596 12.28 -37.03 2.10
C LEU A 596 12.32 -37.65 0.69
N TYR A 597 13.39 -37.38 -0.03
CA TYR A 597 13.75 -38.07 -1.25
C TYR A 597 14.74 -39.17 -0.90
N VAL A 598 14.48 -40.37 -1.39
CA VAL A 598 15.26 -41.56 -1.06
C VAL A 598 15.57 -42.29 -2.35
N ASP A 599 16.85 -42.58 -2.54
CA ASP A 599 17.27 -43.52 -3.54
C ASP A 599 17.44 -44.92 -2.93
N TYR A 600 16.83 -45.91 -3.56
CA TYR A 600 16.95 -47.32 -3.22
C TYR A 600 17.74 -48.08 -4.30
N GLY A 601 18.68 -47.40 -4.95
CA GLY A 601 19.54 -47.91 -6.00
C GLY A 601 18.72 -48.38 -7.20
N ARG A 602 18.93 -49.64 -7.60
CA ARG A 602 18.15 -50.31 -8.66
C ARG A 602 16.63 -50.31 -8.46
N PHE A 603 16.12 -50.00 -7.28
CA PHE A 603 14.69 -49.88 -7.00
C PHE A 603 14.14 -48.46 -7.22
N GLY A 604 14.99 -47.54 -7.66
CA GLY A 604 14.66 -46.22 -8.14
C GLY A 604 14.62 -45.15 -7.06
N LEU A 605 14.26 -43.95 -7.51
CA LEU A 605 14.13 -42.73 -6.72
C LEU A 605 12.69 -42.53 -6.23
N TRP A 606 12.53 -42.32 -4.92
CA TRP A 606 11.24 -42.21 -4.24
C TRP A 606 11.12 -40.90 -3.49
N ARG A 607 9.88 -40.43 -3.32
CA ARG A 607 9.52 -39.31 -2.46
C ARG A 607 8.59 -39.78 -1.36
N TRP A 608 8.88 -39.39 -0.12
CA TRP A 608 8.09 -39.67 1.06
C TRP A 608 7.58 -38.39 1.71
N THR A 609 6.32 -38.41 2.14
CA THR A 609 5.79 -37.45 3.11
C THR A 609 5.07 -38.18 4.23
N ALA A 610 4.93 -37.52 5.39
CA ALA A 610 4.15 -38.07 6.49
C ALA A 610 2.67 -38.30 6.11
N ALA A 611 2.13 -37.53 5.16
CA ALA A 611 0.74 -37.62 4.72
C ALA A 611 0.51 -38.71 3.67
N ASP A 612 1.42 -38.84 2.70
CA ASP A 612 1.23 -39.70 1.52
C ASP A 612 2.03 -41.01 1.58
N GLY A 613 3.01 -41.13 2.47
CA GLY A 613 3.98 -42.22 2.43
C GLY A 613 4.88 -42.15 1.19
N PHE A 614 5.50 -43.28 0.83
CA PHE A 614 6.41 -43.38 -0.31
C PHE A 614 5.67 -43.43 -1.65
N LYS A 615 6.12 -42.60 -2.60
CA LYS A 615 5.70 -42.59 -4.01
C LYS A 615 6.95 -42.67 -4.89
N LEU A 616 6.95 -43.61 -5.84
CA LEU A 616 8.03 -43.74 -6.83
C LEU A 616 8.00 -42.54 -7.78
N LEU A 617 9.13 -41.86 -7.93
CA LEU A 617 9.31 -40.77 -8.90
C LEU A 617 9.92 -41.26 -10.21
N SER A 618 10.93 -42.13 -10.11
CA SER A 618 11.65 -42.69 -11.25
C SER A 618 12.13 -44.10 -10.91
N GLY A 619 12.04 -45.03 -11.86
CA GLY A 619 12.62 -46.37 -11.70
C GLY A 619 14.12 -46.44 -12.05
N ALA A 620 14.72 -45.32 -12.43
CA ALA A 620 16.15 -45.22 -12.67
C ALA A 620 16.91 -44.97 -11.36
N ASP A 621 18.13 -45.48 -11.34
CA ASP A 621 19.11 -45.40 -10.26
C ASP A 621 19.94 -44.10 -10.43
N PRO A 622 19.79 -43.10 -9.55
CA PRO A 622 20.56 -41.86 -9.58
C PRO A 622 21.91 -41.97 -8.85
N GLU A 623 22.97 -41.36 -9.39
CA GLU A 623 24.26 -41.25 -8.68
C GLU A 623 24.21 -40.17 -7.58
N GLY A 624 23.38 -39.13 -7.78
CA GLY A 624 23.22 -38.04 -6.83
C GLY A 624 21.95 -37.24 -7.04
N PHE A 625 21.43 -36.63 -5.97
CA PHE A 625 20.28 -35.74 -6.05
C PHE A 625 20.23 -34.72 -4.91
N ALA A 626 19.63 -33.57 -5.21
CA ALA A 626 19.45 -32.47 -4.25
C ALA A 626 18.13 -31.76 -4.50
N ALA A 627 17.37 -31.51 -3.42
CA ALA A 627 16.09 -30.82 -3.49
C ALA A 627 16.25 -29.32 -3.24
N GLY A 628 15.45 -28.52 -3.95
CA GLY A 628 15.38 -27.08 -3.82
C GLY A 628 14.20 -26.60 -2.97
N ALA A 629 14.26 -25.33 -2.57
CA ALA A 629 13.29 -24.72 -1.65
C ALA A 629 11.86 -24.67 -2.20
N SER A 630 11.67 -24.69 -3.52
CA SER A 630 10.34 -24.58 -4.16
C SER A 630 9.76 -25.93 -4.59
N GLY A 631 10.32 -27.03 -4.08
CA GLY A 631 9.88 -28.39 -4.37
C GLY A 631 10.44 -28.98 -5.68
N GLU A 632 11.39 -28.31 -6.32
CA GLU A 632 12.16 -28.90 -7.40
C GLU A 632 13.20 -29.91 -6.87
N LEU A 633 13.51 -30.91 -7.69
CA LEU A 633 14.54 -31.91 -7.41
C LEU A 633 15.53 -31.96 -8.58
N TYR A 634 16.82 -31.83 -8.30
CA TYR A 634 17.89 -32.02 -9.26
C TYR A 634 18.47 -33.41 -9.08
N VAL A 635 18.63 -34.13 -10.18
CA VAL A 635 19.01 -35.54 -10.17
C VAL A 635 20.04 -35.78 -11.25
N ASP A 636 21.14 -36.41 -10.87
CA ASP A 636 22.14 -36.91 -11.77
C ASP A 636 21.89 -38.39 -12.05
N TYR A 637 21.88 -38.73 -13.34
CA TYR A 637 21.76 -40.08 -13.85
C TYR A 637 23.04 -40.47 -14.62
N GLU A 638 24.21 -40.14 -14.07
CA GLU A 638 25.53 -40.44 -14.60
C GLU A 638 25.71 -39.94 -16.05
N ARG A 639 26.09 -40.83 -16.97
CA ARG A 639 26.18 -40.59 -18.42
C ARG A 639 24.88 -40.09 -19.08
N PHE A 640 23.74 -40.17 -18.40
CA PHE A 640 22.47 -39.61 -18.88
C PHE A 640 22.28 -38.15 -18.43
N GLY A 641 23.25 -37.59 -17.72
CA GLY A 641 23.40 -36.18 -17.40
C GLY A 641 22.52 -35.72 -16.24
N LEU A 642 22.46 -34.40 -16.08
CA LEU A 642 21.78 -33.70 -15.00
C LEU A 642 20.35 -33.30 -15.39
N TRP A 643 19.39 -33.66 -14.54
CA TRP A 643 17.96 -33.47 -14.74
C TRP A 643 17.35 -32.62 -13.63
N ARG A 644 16.25 -31.94 -13.96
CA ARG A 644 15.40 -31.23 -13.01
C ARG A 644 14.00 -31.81 -13.06
N TRP A 645 13.45 -32.16 -11.91
CA TRP A 645 12.05 -32.53 -11.72
C TRP A 645 11.30 -31.43 -10.97
N ALA A 646 10.05 -31.20 -11.36
CA ALA A 646 9.10 -30.45 -10.56
C ALA A 646 7.71 -31.10 -10.70
N ALA A 647 6.90 -31.05 -9.65
CA ALA A 647 5.60 -31.73 -9.63
C ALA A 647 4.68 -31.35 -10.81
N ALA A 648 4.74 -30.08 -11.27
CA ALA A 648 3.95 -29.59 -12.39
C ALA A 648 4.52 -29.96 -13.79
N ASP A 649 5.84 -30.13 -13.89
CA ASP A 649 6.55 -30.23 -15.18
C ASP A 649 7.12 -31.62 -15.47
N GLY A 650 7.22 -32.49 -14.46
CA GLY A 650 7.95 -33.75 -14.55
C GLY A 650 9.46 -33.56 -14.70
N PHE A 651 10.16 -34.62 -15.12
CA PHE A 651 11.61 -34.60 -15.37
C PHE A 651 11.95 -33.91 -16.69
N ARG A 652 12.95 -33.02 -16.67
CA ARG A 652 13.55 -32.39 -17.85
C ARG A 652 15.07 -32.40 -17.72
N GLN A 653 15.77 -32.87 -18.75
CA GLN A 653 17.23 -32.81 -18.78
C GLN A 653 17.68 -31.35 -18.92
N ILE A 654 18.58 -30.91 -18.04
CA ILE A 654 19.14 -29.55 -18.06
C ILE A 654 20.58 -29.52 -18.56
N ASN A 655 21.32 -30.62 -18.44
CA ASN A 655 22.65 -30.80 -19.03
C ASN A 655 22.89 -32.28 -19.38
N ALA A 656 23.64 -32.55 -20.45
CA ALA A 656 23.99 -33.91 -20.86
C ALA A 656 25.33 -34.40 -20.25
N ALA A 657 26.09 -33.50 -19.62
CA ALA A 657 27.31 -33.86 -18.90
C ALA A 657 26.98 -34.48 -17.54
N ASP A 658 27.85 -35.41 -17.14
CA ASP A 658 27.89 -36.11 -15.87
C ASP A 658 28.61 -35.22 -14.82
N PRO A 659 27.90 -34.69 -13.81
CA PRO A 659 28.49 -33.91 -12.73
C PRO A 659 29.20 -34.79 -11.68
N GLU A 660 30.33 -34.33 -11.12
CA GLU A 660 30.96 -35.00 -9.96
C GLU A 660 30.23 -34.66 -8.65
N GLY A 661 29.45 -33.57 -8.63
CA GLY A 661 28.61 -33.20 -7.50
C GLY A 661 27.80 -31.92 -7.77
N PHE A 662 26.76 -31.68 -6.96
CA PHE A 662 25.99 -30.44 -7.04
C PHE A 662 25.23 -30.16 -5.76
N VAL A 663 24.97 -28.87 -5.52
CA VAL A 663 24.14 -28.38 -4.41
C VAL A 663 23.18 -27.30 -4.90
N VAL A 664 21.98 -27.29 -4.35
CA VAL A 664 20.99 -26.25 -4.64
C VAL A 664 21.27 -25.07 -3.72
N GLY A 665 21.23 -23.86 -4.28
CA GLY A 665 21.32 -22.56 -3.62
C GLY A 665 19.96 -21.86 -3.54
N ASP A 666 19.96 -20.58 -3.14
CA ASP A 666 18.72 -19.81 -3.03
C ASP A 666 18.07 -19.58 -4.41
N ALA A 667 16.75 -19.42 -4.42
CA ALA A 667 15.95 -19.10 -5.61
C ALA A 667 16.17 -20.04 -6.81
N GLY A 668 16.36 -21.33 -6.55
CA GLY A 668 16.57 -22.35 -7.58
C GLY A 668 17.91 -22.23 -8.30
N THR A 669 18.89 -21.54 -7.71
CA THR A 669 20.27 -21.54 -8.19
C THR A 669 20.86 -22.93 -7.99
N LEU A 670 21.57 -23.47 -8.97
CA LEU A 670 22.26 -24.75 -8.85
C LEU A 670 23.76 -24.53 -9.02
N TYR A 671 24.55 -25.00 -8.05
CA TYR A 671 26.00 -25.05 -8.17
C TYR A 671 26.40 -26.47 -8.54
N VAL A 672 27.16 -26.62 -9.61
CA VAL A 672 27.48 -27.92 -10.20
C VAL A 672 28.97 -27.99 -10.42
N ASP A 673 29.55 -29.07 -9.97
CA ASP A 673 30.90 -29.45 -10.31
C ASP A 673 30.89 -30.44 -11.48
N PHE A 674 31.55 -30.07 -12.57
CA PHE A 674 31.76 -30.94 -13.73
C PHE A 674 33.20 -31.46 -13.77
N GLY A 675 33.78 -31.66 -12.58
CA GLY A 675 35.09 -32.21 -12.36
C GLY A 675 36.20 -31.32 -12.92
N PRO A 676 37.10 -31.87 -13.76
CA PRO A 676 38.14 -31.08 -14.44
C PRO A 676 37.63 -29.92 -15.30
N SER A 677 36.32 -29.88 -15.62
CA SER A 677 35.70 -28.76 -16.34
C SER A 677 35.38 -27.56 -15.44
N GLY A 678 35.56 -27.72 -14.12
CA GLY A 678 35.45 -26.69 -13.09
C GLY A 678 34.09 -26.60 -12.43
N LEU A 679 33.92 -25.57 -11.59
CA LEU A 679 32.71 -25.25 -10.85
C LEU A 679 31.82 -24.28 -11.64
N TRP A 680 30.53 -24.58 -11.72
CA TRP A 680 29.53 -23.87 -12.51
C TRP A 680 28.32 -23.47 -11.67
N LEU A 681 27.66 -22.41 -12.12
CA LEU A 681 26.38 -21.93 -11.63
C LEU A 681 25.34 -22.08 -12.74
N TRP A 682 24.15 -22.54 -12.40
CA TRP A 682 23.00 -22.57 -13.28
C TRP A 682 21.79 -21.89 -12.63
N THR A 683 21.01 -21.18 -13.44
CA THR A 683 19.68 -20.71 -13.05
C THR A 683 18.68 -20.95 -14.17
N PRO A 684 17.38 -21.11 -13.87
CA PRO A 684 16.35 -21.28 -14.90
C PRO A 684 16.33 -20.15 -15.95
N ALA A 685 16.62 -18.91 -15.55
CA ALA A 685 16.59 -17.75 -16.43
C ALA A 685 17.93 -17.51 -17.17
N GLY A 686 19.06 -17.84 -16.54
CA GLY A 686 20.41 -17.50 -17.04
C GLY A 686 21.18 -18.63 -17.70
N GLY A 687 20.77 -19.89 -17.52
CA GLY A 687 21.54 -21.05 -17.98
C GLY A 687 22.84 -21.23 -17.20
N PHE A 688 23.78 -22.01 -17.76
CA PHE A 688 25.07 -22.34 -17.14
C PHE A 688 26.11 -21.23 -17.32
N HIS A 689 26.83 -20.91 -16.25
CA HIS A 689 27.94 -19.97 -16.19
C HIS A 689 29.07 -20.56 -15.34
N ARG A 690 30.30 -20.59 -15.86
CA ARG A 690 31.44 -21.15 -15.13
C ARG A 690 31.94 -20.15 -14.08
N LEU A 691 31.91 -20.55 -12.81
CA LEU A 691 32.42 -19.74 -11.69
C LEU A 691 33.92 -19.88 -11.52
N HIS A 692 34.45 -21.09 -11.66
CA HIS A 692 35.87 -21.36 -11.43
C HIS A 692 36.38 -22.48 -12.34
N ALA A 693 37.67 -22.47 -12.68
CA ALA A 693 38.28 -23.46 -13.56
C ALA A 693 38.81 -24.70 -12.82
N SER A 694 39.08 -24.58 -11.51
CA SER A 694 39.53 -25.72 -10.69
C SER A 694 38.38 -26.67 -10.35
N ASN A 695 38.72 -27.95 -10.17
CA ASN A 695 37.86 -28.98 -9.63
C ASN A 695 37.76 -28.84 -8.09
N PRO A 696 36.60 -28.46 -7.51
CA PRO A 696 36.41 -28.48 -6.07
C PRO A 696 36.36 -29.91 -5.50
N GLU A 697 36.77 -30.11 -4.25
CA GLU A 697 36.62 -31.40 -3.54
C GLU A 697 35.29 -31.47 -2.77
N GLY A 698 34.67 -30.32 -2.50
CA GLY A 698 33.36 -30.21 -1.86
C GLY A 698 32.85 -28.77 -1.84
N PHE A 699 31.54 -28.58 -1.71
CA PHE A 699 30.96 -27.25 -1.63
C PHE A 699 29.57 -27.28 -1.01
N ALA A 700 29.24 -26.20 -0.30
CA ALA A 700 27.95 -26.06 0.35
C ALA A 700 27.43 -24.62 0.21
N PRO A 701 26.12 -24.43 0.02
CA PRO A 701 25.52 -23.10 0.11
C PRO A 701 25.78 -22.53 1.50
N ALA A 702 26.25 -21.28 1.53
CA ALA A 702 26.52 -20.61 2.79
C ALA A 702 25.37 -19.66 3.17
N PRO A 703 25.08 -19.47 4.47
CA PRO A 703 23.88 -18.76 4.97
C PRO A 703 23.71 -17.28 4.57
N TRP A 704 24.70 -16.67 3.91
CA TRP A 704 24.72 -15.24 3.56
C TRP A 704 24.75 -15.03 2.04
N GLY A 705 24.14 -15.93 1.27
CA GLY A 705 24.00 -15.80 -0.19
C GLY A 705 25.31 -16.02 -0.96
N THR A 706 26.21 -16.81 -0.39
CA THR A 706 27.51 -17.18 -0.97
C THR A 706 27.61 -18.69 -1.14
N LEU A 707 28.66 -19.15 -1.81
CA LEU A 707 29.04 -20.56 -1.83
C LEU A 707 30.31 -20.76 -1.00
N ALA A 708 30.29 -21.69 -0.04
CA ALA A 708 31.51 -22.19 0.58
C ALA A 708 32.07 -23.31 -0.28
N VAL A 709 33.33 -23.21 -0.66
CA VAL A 709 33.98 -24.14 -1.59
C VAL A 709 35.28 -24.62 -1.00
N ASP A 710 35.45 -25.93 -1.02
CA ASP A 710 36.69 -26.61 -0.81
C ASP A 710 37.41 -26.83 -2.14
N PHE A 711 38.60 -26.26 -2.27
CA PHE A 711 39.50 -26.52 -3.41
C PHE A 711 40.66 -27.44 -3.01
N GLY A 712 40.41 -28.37 -2.08
CA GLY A 712 41.36 -29.36 -1.61
C GLY A 712 42.54 -28.73 -0.89
N ALA A 713 43.74 -29.01 -1.39
CA ALA A 713 44.99 -28.44 -0.87
C ALA A 713 45.05 -26.89 -0.91
N ASP A 714 44.23 -26.24 -1.73
CA ASP A 714 44.13 -24.77 -1.78
C ASP A 714 43.23 -24.21 -0.65
N GLY A 715 42.50 -25.07 0.05
CA GLY A 715 41.78 -24.81 1.30
C GLY A 715 40.33 -24.40 1.11
N LEU A 716 39.74 -23.83 2.17
CA LEU A 716 38.35 -23.35 2.22
C LEU A 716 38.21 -21.90 1.73
N TRP A 717 37.30 -21.69 0.79
CA TRP A 717 36.98 -20.41 0.16
C TRP A 717 35.50 -20.06 0.27
N SER A 718 35.19 -18.78 0.12
CA SER A 718 33.84 -18.27 -0.06
C SER A 718 33.74 -17.52 -1.37
N TRP A 719 32.67 -17.75 -2.14
CA TRP A 719 32.35 -17.00 -3.35
C TRP A 719 31.18 -16.04 -3.11
N SER A 720 31.39 -14.76 -3.40
CA SER A 720 30.36 -13.73 -3.32
C SER A 720 29.67 -13.52 -4.64
N ARG A 721 28.35 -13.74 -4.69
CA ARG A 721 27.54 -13.47 -5.89
C ARG A 721 27.52 -11.99 -6.27
N SER A 722 27.56 -11.08 -5.31
CA SER A 722 27.48 -9.63 -5.56
C SER A 722 28.78 -9.04 -6.10
N GLN A 723 29.90 -9.66 -5.77
CA GLN A 723 31.23 -9.22 -6.20
C GLN A 723 31.82 -10.11 -7.29
N ASP A 724 31.18 -11.25 -7.56
CA ASP A 724 31.66 -12.35 -8.40
C ASP A 724 33.13 -12.70 -8.11
N ALA A 725 33.43 -12.89 -6.82
CA ALA A 725 34.80 -13.02 -6.34
C ALA A 725 34.93 -14.08 -5.25
N PHE A 726 36.05 -14.83 -5.31
CA PHE A 726 36.44 -15.80 -4.30
C PHE A 726 37.35 -15.15 -3.25
N THR A 727 37.07 -15.42 -1.98
CA THR A 727 37.90 -15.02 -0.82
C THR A 727 38.25 -16.25 0.01
N ARG A 728 39.55 -16.47 0.23
CA ARG A 728 40.03 -17.60 1.05
C ARG A 728 39.67 -17.37 2.50
N LEU A 729 38.96 -18.33 3.10
CA LEU A 729 38.59 -18.31 4.51
C LEU A 729 39.64 -19.00 5.38
N ASN A 730 40.18 -20.13 4.92
CA ASN A 730 41.18 -20.90 5.66
C ASN A 730 42.08 -21.70 4.70
N PRO A 731 43.38 -21.85 5.00
CA PRO A 731 44.26 -22.67 4.18
C PRO A 731 44.14 -24.20 4.34
N ALA A 732 43.45 -24.69 5.39
CA ALA A 732 43.28 -26.12 5.60
C ALA A 732 42.26 -26.71 4.61
N ASN A 733 42.48 -27.97 4.22
CA ASN A 733 41.55 -28.78 3.43
C ASN A 733 40.42 -29.31 4.34
N PRO A 734 39.17 -28.84 4.22
CA PRO A 734 38.04 -29.45 4.90
C PRO A 734 37.66 -30.82 4.30
N GLU A 735 37.03 -31.68 5.10
CA GLU A 735 36.49 -32.98 4.64
C GLU A 735 34.94 -32.93 4.56
N GLY A 736 34.32 -31.92 5.18
CA GLY A 736 32.88 -31.72 5.16
C GLY A 736 32.47 -30.27 5.37
N LEU A 737 31.45 -29.83 4.62
CA LEU A 737 30.91 -28.48 4.67
C LEU A 737 29.38 -28.52 4.79
N VAL A 738 28.82 -27.78 5.75
CA VAL A 738 27.36 -27.58 5.82
C VAL A 738 27.01 -26.16 6.24
N GLY A 739 26.28 -25.45 5.38
CA GLY A 739 25.65 -24.18 5.72
C GLY A 739 24.35 -24.41 6.48
N ALA A 740 24.23 -23.79 7.65
CA ALA A 740 23.08 -23.95 8.52
C ALA A 740 22.15 -22.73 8.53
N ALA A 741 20.85 -22.97 8.69
CA ALA A 741 19.83 -21.91 8.79
C ALA A 741 20.05 -20.91 9.94
N ASP A 742 20.91 -21.26 10.91
CA ASP A 742 21.27 -20.41 12.04
C ASP A 742 22.37 -19.37 11.70
N GLY A 743 22.84 -19.34 10.45
CA GLY A 743 23.82 -18.37 9.99
C GLY A 743 25.27 -18.82 10.11
N TRP A 744 25.53 -20.07 10.52
CA TRP A 744 26.87 -20.64 10.58
C TRP A 744 27.19 -21.53 9.37
N LEU A 745 28.44 -21.49 8.93
CA LEU A 745 29.03 -22.59 8.17
C LEU A 745 29.72 -23.52 9.16
N TYR A 746 29.28 -24.78 9.24
CA TYR A 746 30.00 -25.81 9.96
C TYR A 746 30.97 -26.50 9.01
N VAL A 747 32.18 -26.71 9.52
CA VAL A 747 33.30 -27.23 8.74
C VAL A 747 33.92 -28.36 9.52
N ASP A 748 34.09 -29.48 8.85
CA ASP A 748 34.93 -30.55 9.31
C ASP A 748 36.31 -30.43 8.66
N PHE A 749 37.37 -30.40 9.46
CA PHE A 749 38.76 -30.44 9.00
C PHE A 749 39.41 -31.79 9.32
N GLY A 750 38.61 -32.86 9.30
CA GLY A 750 39.02 -34.24 9.50
C GLY A 750 39.68 -34.45 10.87
N PRO A 751 40.94 -34.94 10.92
CA PRO A 751 41.68 -35.12 12.17
C PRO A 751 41.87 -33.84 13.01
N HIS A 752 41.64 -32.66 12.44
CA HIS A 752 41.69 -31.38 13.15
C HIS A 752 40.36 -30.98 13.80
N GLY A 753 39.31 -31.78 13.58
CA GLY A 753 38.01 -31.74 14.23
C GLY A 753 37.02 -30.77 13.61
N VAL A 754 35.91 -30.55 14.33
CA VAL A 754 34.75 -29.77 13.86
C VAL A 754 34.84 -28.31 14.27
N TRP A 755 34.54 -27.42 13.34
CA TRP A 755 34.59 -25.96 13.49
C TRP A 755 33.29 -25.31 12.99
N ARG A 756 33.09 -24.06 13.40
CA ARG A 756 32.07 -23.17 12.84
C ARG A 756 32.69 -21.86 12.37
N TRP A 757 32.16 -21.29 11.30
CA TRP A 757 32.59 -20.01 10.74
C TRP A 757 31.41 -19.08 10.51
N SER A 758 31.61 -17.80 10.84
CA SER A 758 30.78 -16.69 10.36
C SER A 758 31.68 -15.48 10.11
N ALA A 759 31.26 -14.57 9.22
CA ALA A 759 32.03 -13.37 8.89
C ALA A 759 32.36 -12.52 10.14
N ALA A 760 31.45 -12.49 11.10
CA ALA A 760 31.61 -11.78 12.37
C ALA A 760 32.40 -12.56 13.42
N GLY A 761 32.14 -13.86 13.54
CA GLY A 761 32.67 -14.71 14.60
C GLY A 761 34.07 -15.24 14.30
N GLY A 762 34.50 -15.21 13.04
CA GLY A 762 35.66 -15.94 12.53
C GLY A 762 35.47 -17.45 12.66
N LEU A 763 36.55 -18.19 12.39
CA LEU A 763 36.59 -19.63 12.57
C LEU A 763 36.74 -19.99 14.07
N ARG A 764 35.92 -20.91 14.57
CA ARG A 764 35.92 -21.35 15.98
C ARG A 764 35.80 -22.86 16.09
N LYS A 765 36.72 -23.49 16.83
CA LYS A 765 36.72 -24.94 17.05
C LYS A 765 35.59 -25.33 18.01
N LEU A 766 34.82 -26.34 17.64
CA LEU A 766 33.79 -26.94 18.51
C LEU A 766 34.37 -28.11 19.31
N ASN A 767 35.07 -29.03 18.65
CA ASN A 767 35.83 -30.09 19.30
C ASN A 767 36.98 -30.59 18.39
N GLY A 768 37.76 -31.56 18.87
CA GLY A 768 38.85 -32.19 18.12
C GLY A 768 38.56 -33.57 17.58
N ALA A 769 37.30 -34.00 17.55
CA ALA A 769 36.91 -35.30 17.02
C ALA A 769 36.61 -35.17 15.52
N ASP A 770 36.94 -36.23 14.78
CA ASP A 770 36.87 -36.36 13.33
C ASP A 770 35.56 -37.08 12.94
N PRO A 771 34.49 -36.35 12.54
CA PRO A 771 33.25 -36.96 12.11
C PRO A 771 33.38 -37.52 10.68
N GLN A 772 32.63 -38.57 10.36
CA GLN A 772 32.50 -39.06 8.99
C GLN A 772 31.51 -38.22 8.17
N ARG A 773 30.51 -37.63 8.84
CA ARG A 773 29.51 -36.77 8.21
C ARG A 773 29.00 -35.72 9.20
N ILE A 774 28.73 -34.51 8.70
CA ILE A 774 28.04 -33.45 9.44
C ILE A 774 26.78 -33.04 8.70
N ALA A 775 25.70 -32.77 9.42
CA ALA A 775 24.50 -32.19 8.85
C ALA A 775 23.86 -31.18 9.79
N ALA A 776 23.28 -30.15 9.21
CA ALA A 776 22.54 -29.12 9.92
C ALA A 776 21.27 -28.79 9.15
N ARG A 777 20.32 -28.13 9.83
CA ARG A 777 19.11 -27.65 9.17
C ARG A 777 19.51 -26.73 8.00
N PRO A 778 19.08 -27.05 6.76
CA PRO A 778 19.55 -26.35 5.57
C PRO A 778 19.08 -24.89 5.59
N THR A 779 19.84 -24.02 4.92
CA THR A 779 19.51 -22.60 4.75
C THR A 779 18.23 -22.38 3.92
N PHE A 780 17.84 -23.37 3.12
CA PHE A 780 16.59 -23.38 2.35
C PHE A 780 15.41 -23.65 3.28
N GLY A 781 14.57 -22.64 3.49
CA GLY A 781 13.46 -22.71 4.46
C GLY A 781 13.37 -21.53 5.41
N ARG A 782 14.20 -20.50 5.28
CA ARG A 782 13.69 -19.12 5.40
C ARG A 782 12.91 -18.83 4.12
N THR A 783 11.85 -19.63 3.87
CA THR A 783 10.74 -19.12 3.06
C THR A 783 10.18 -18.05 3.91
#